data_AF-A0A931QQW1-F1
#
_entry.id   AF-A0A931QQW1-F1
#
_cell.length_a   1.000
_cell.length_b   1.000
_cell.length_c   1.000
_cell.angle_alpha   90.00
_cell.angle_beta   90.00
_cell.angle_gamma   90.00
#
_symmetry.space_group_name_H-M   'P 1'
#
loop_
_entity.id
_entity.type
_entity.pdbx_description
1 polymer ?
#
loop_
_entity_poly.entity_id
_entity_poly.type
_entity_poly.pdbx_seq_one_letter_code
_entity_poly.pdbx_strand_id
1 'polypeptide(L)'
;MKTIKYFWLFFVLISSQLSAQEYNCITASIQEVAMQSKGRWLPSEGTINVLIVFAEFPDDNYDIYNTRWVKGSEPQNMSNWVDQTWSSSSTQGSLTHYFNDMSGNKLHFIGKEVHVTAPHTRDWYMTNYTSSRRGYIQKEIIQQLDATWDFAEFDNWDYISDYTYNNTSDTYVDMIIFVWRNISQDLIDPDQGLIDFNFTSNFADLGGIGNINVDNNQRKVATWFGGGNSTPYGSGVSVRNYLTEDPFRNTIHEFSHYLIGNNNYHNGFGFWGMLSAWGIRSYVANAYERYRLGWVADSTNYTISNTTQTLTGKTLGDFVTGRNAYRFINSASPQEYFFVENHQKTSYWENNAPFWGSHDGTLENGIYVIRKVGTPDQFNPSSWLQLIPADGRYDWAVNQSSTLPGEDDLLPVFKQGTPNRTSGYHDNMWIPFSYGGLTSPAPIHLTENPTTGQPLVDVRFHGDGKDAFGIGYNQVFSPWSNPNNQKAANSATPFGFEITSLSSGVYTLNLYVNTSIDASPSKPQNLHLTYADQYHPSLGWDINTETDITSYKIYRNYDNTGWDLAGTVTHPTNTFVDYAISYTKPIWEKSVKYYVVAVDNSSKTSVPSTQVETSGISELLPKINEENYAEEKTAEEVVHEFRLYDNYPDPFNPATTIKYQLPEAGMVTLKVYDILGREVVELVNENKSAGYYEVNFDASRLTSGVYIYTITAGKFTESKKMILAK
;
A
#
# COMPACT_ATOMS: atom_id res chain seq x y z
N MET A 1 2.89 -51.84 18.55
CA MET A 1 3.93 -51.38 19.51
C MET A 1 3.92 -49.86 19.45
N LYS A 2 3.32 -49.14 20.42
CA LYS A 2 4.02 -48.40 21.51
C LYS A 2 5.36 -47.81 21.00
N THR A 3 5.58 -46.49 20.99
CA THR A 3 5.70 -45.64 22.20
C THR A 3 5.54 -44.14 21.88
N ILE A 4 5.39 -43.35 22.93
CA ILE A 4 4.87 -41.98 23.04
C ILE A 4 6.01 -41.02 23.53
N LYS A 5 5.92 -39.72 23.14
CA LYS A 5 6.26 -38.46 23.88
C LYS A 5 7.59 -37.67 23.71
N TYR A 6 7.36 -36.35 23.51
CA TYR A 6 8.08 -35.08 23.80
C TYR A 6 9.34 -34.69 22.99
N PHE A 7 9.43 -33.59 22.22
CA PHE A 7 9.36 -32.11 22.43
C PHE A 7 10.69 -31.44 22.88
N TRP A 8 11.11 -30.45 22.08
CA TRP A 8 12.01 -29.27 22.27
C TRP A 8 13.52 -29.33 21.87
N LEU A 9 13.79 -28.51 20.84
CA LEU A 9 14.94 -27.65 20.51
C LEU A 9 16.36 -28.22 20.28
N PHE A 10 16.90 -27.98 19.07
CA PHE A 10 17.94 -26.94 18.88
C PHE A 10 18.17 -26.65 17.37
N PHE A 11 18.00 -25.37 17.01
CA PHE A 11 18.66 -24.60 15.95
C PHE A 11 19.27 -25.35 14.76
N VAL A 12 18.54 -25.33 13.63
CA VAL A 12 19.15 -25.43 12.31
C VAL A 12 19.38 -24.00 11.79
N LEU A 13 20.63 -23.55 11.96
CA LEU A 13 21.25 -22.54 11.11
C LEU A 13 21.30 -23.09 9.68
N ILE A 14 20.21 -22.91 8.94
CA ILE A 14 20.25 -22.87 7.49
C ILE A 14 19.54 -21.58 7.13
N SER A 15 20.34 -20.60 6.74
CA SER A 15 19.91 -19.51 5.88
C SER A 15 19.36 -20.13 4.59
N SER A 16 18.11 -20.61 4.63
CA SER A 16 17.32 -20.68 3.42
C SER A 16 17.04 -19.22 3.09
N GLN A 17 17.79 -18.71 2.12
CA GLN A 17 17.33 -17.60 1.31
C GLN A 17 15.84 -17.85 1.06
N LEU A 18 15.00 -16.92 1.52
CA LEU A 18 13.66 -16.74 1.02
C LEU A 18 13.81 -16.43 -0.47
N SER A 19 14.10 -17.46 -1.28
CA SER A 19 13.89 -17.38 -2.71
C SER A 19 12.39 -17.57 -2.89
N ALA A 20 11.65 -16.49 -2.62
CA ALA A 20 10.46 -16.21 -3.39
C ALA A 20 10.86 -16.50 -4.83
N GLN A 21 10.22 -17.50 -5.42
CA GLN A 21 10.46 -17.87 -6.80
C GLN A 21 10.26 -16.58 -7.60
N GLU A 22 11.37 -15.95 -7.99
CA GLU A 22 11.38 -14.58 -8.49
C GLU A 22 10.51 -14.55 -9.75
N TYR A 23 9.34 -13.93 -9.66
CA TYR A 23 8.63 -13.43 -10.82
C TYR A 23 9.52 -12.30 -11.39
N ASN A 24 10.39 -12.74 -12.29
CA ASN A 24 11.61 -12.09 -12.75
C ASN A 24 11.35 -10.82 -13.57
N CYS A 25 11.06 -9.72 -12.89
CA CYS A 25 11.33 -8.37 -13.38
C CYS A 25 12.21 -7.54 -12.43
N ILE A 26 12.71 -8.13 -11.33
CA ILE A 26 13.34 -7.38 -10.22
C ILE A 26 14.89 -7.36 -10.30
N THR A 27 15.52 -7.98 -11.28
CA THR A 27 16.99 -8.12 -11.31
C THR A 27 17.64 -7.40 -12.50
N ALA A 28 17.79 -6.08 -12.39
CA ALA A 28 18.76 -5.33 -13.18
C ALA A 28 19.57 -4.37 -12.30
N SER A 29 20.89 -4.34 -12.54
CA SER A 29 21.83 -3.48 -11.81
C SER A 29 21.48 -2.00 -11.96
N ILE A 30 21.49 -1.31 -10.80
CA ILE A 30 20.96 0.03 -10.62
C ILE A 30 22.00 1.04 -11.06
N GLN A 31 21.95 1.48 -12.33
CA GLN A 31 22.54 2.76 -12.72
C GLN A 31 21.45 3.69 -13.22
N GLU A 32 21.39 4.87 -12.60
CA GLU A 32 20.72 6.04 -13.13
C GLU A 32 21.41 6.41 -14.45
N VAL A 33 20.88 5.89 -15.54
CA VAL A 33 21.26 6.37 -16.86
C VAL A 33 20.72 7.79 -16.93
N ALA A 34 21.63 8.77 -16.97
CA ALA A 34 21.40 10.21 -16.95
C ALA A 34 19.95 10.58 -17.32
N MET A 35 19.17 10.91 -16.29
CA MET A 35 17.72 11.09 -16.38
C MET A 35 17.35 12.15 -17.43
N GLN A 36 16.79 11.71 -18.55
CA GLN A 36 16.22 12.58 -19.58
C GLN A 36 14.79 12.99 -19.19
N SER A 37 14.23 14.03 -19.79
CA SER A 37 12.93 14.62 -19.40
C SER A 37 11.68 13.90 -19.96
N LYS A 38 11.81 12.95 -20.90
CA LYS A 38 10.71 12.20 -21.54
C LYS A 38 11.05 10.67 -21.66
N GLY A 39 10.25 9.82 -22.34
CA GLY A 39 10.50 8.37 -22.61
C GLY A 39 11.75 7.94 -23.44
N ARG A 40 12.40 6.81 -23.12
CA ARG A 40 13.80 6.60 -23.56
C ARG A 40 14.02 6.13 -25.00
N TRP A 41 13.07 5.45 -25.66
CA TRP A 41 13.41 4.63 -26.85
C TRP A 41 12.41 4.60 -28.00
N LEU A 42 11.10 4.55 -27.74
CA LEU A 42 10.07 4.65 -28.79
C LEU A 42 9.33 5.99 -28.75
N PRO A 43 8.91 6.51 -29.92
CA PRO A 43 8.05 7.68 -30.01
C PRO A 43 6.75 7.35 -29.32
N SER A 44 6.30 8.29 -28.51
CA SER A 44 4.97 8.28 -27.93
C SER A 44 3.95 9.01 -28.79
N GLU A 45 4.27 9.32 -30.05
CA GLU A 45 3.39 10.03 -30.99
C GLU A 45 3.62 9.57 -32.43
N GLY A 46 2.55 9.39 -33.21
CA GLY A 46 2.61 8.87 -34.57
C GLY A 46 1.67 7.69 -34.78
N THR A 47 1.95 6.89 -35.79
CA THR A 47 1.15 5.68 -36.10
C THR A 47 2.07 4.50 -36.23
N ILE A 48 1.78 3.43 -35.49
CA ILE A 48 2.47 2.15 -35.59
C ILE A 48 1.57 1.10 -36.18
N ASN A 49 2.10 0.36 -37.13
CA ASN A 49 1.49 -0.84 -37.67
C ASN A 49 2.06 -2.06 -36.95
N VAL A 50 1.21 -2.75 -36.19
CA VAL A 50 1.61 -3.92 -35.42
C VAL A 50 1.14 -5.22 -36.05
N LEU A 51 1.93 -6.27 -35.86
CA LEU A 51 1.52 -7.64 -36.13
C LEU A 51 1.18 -8.34 -34.81
N ILE A 52 -0.04 -8.83 -34.65
CA ILE A 52 -0.46 -9.61 -33.48
C ILE A 52 -0.58 -11.09 -33.87
N VAL A 53 0.27 -11.93 -33.30
CA VAL A 53 0.33 -13.36 -33.57
C VAL A 53 -0.26 -14.14 -32.40
N PHE A 54 -1.42 -14.75 -32.62
CA PHE A 54 -2.04 -15.70 -31.71
C PHE A 54 -1.49 -17.09 -32.00
N ALA A 55 -0.59 -17.57 -31.15
CA ALA A 55 0.14 -18.81 -31.36
C ALA A 55 -0.35 -19.95 -30.44
N GLU A 56 -0.41 -21.16 -30.99
CA GLU A 56 -0.64 -22.40 -30.25
C GLU A 56 0.34 -23.49 -30.72
N PHE A 57 0.63 -24.49 -29.89
CA PHE A 57 1.36 -25.67 -30.33
C PHE A 57 0.42 -26.77 -30.85
N PRO A 58 0.89 -27.64 -31.76
CA PRO A 58 0.13 -28.82 -32.21
C PRO A 58 -0.33 -29.74 -31.06
N ASP A 59 0.34 -29.73 -29.91
CA ASP A 59 0.08 -30.54 -28.73
C ASP A 59 -0.58 -29.78 -27.56
N ASP A 60 -1.15 -28.58 -27.78
CA ASP A 60 -1.86 -27.80 -26.76
C ASP A 60 -3.18 -28.45 -26.33
N ASN A 61 -3.14 -29.30 -25.30
CA ASN A 61 -4.29 -30.06 -24.83
C ASN A 61 -4.86 -29.54 -23.49
N TYR A 62 -4.39 -28.39 -23.02
CA TYR A 62 -4.90 -27.81 -21.78
C TYR A 62 -6.30 -27.25 -21.95
N ASP A 63 -7.12 -27.48 -20.93
CA ASP A 63 -8.51 -27.05 -20.82
C ASP A 63 -9.23 -27.13 -22.17
N ILE A 64 -9.30 -28.34 -22.74
CA ILE A 64 -9.93 -28.59 -24.05
C ILE A 64 -11.40 -28.17 -24.12
N TYR A 65 -12.03 -27.91 -22.97
CA TYR A 65 -13.41 -27.44 -22.87
C TYR A 65 -13.51 -25.91 -22.84
N ASN A 66 -12.39 -25.19 -22.81
CA ASN A 66 -12.37 -23.74 -22.81
C ASN A 66 -12.89 -23.20 -24.15
N THR A 67 -14.05 -22.57 -24.11
CA THR A 67 -14.70 -22.02 -25.31
C THR A 67 -14.09 -20.70 -25.78
N ARG A 68 -13.20 -20.07 -24.99
CA ARG A 68 -12.57 -18.78 -25.35
C ARG A 68 -11.44 -18.95 -26.36
N TRP A 69 -10.77 -20.09 -26.36
CA TRP A 69 -9.81 -20.47 -27.40
C TRP A 69 -9.78 -21.99 -27.53
N VAL A 70 -10.59 -22.50 -28.45
CA VAL A 70 -10.60 -23.92 -28.80
C VAL A 70 -9.35 -24.22 -29.62
N LYS A 71 -8.64 -25.30 -29.29
CA LYS A 71 -7.44 -25.72 -30.01
C LYS A 71 -7.71 -25.88 -31.51
N GLY A 72 -6.85 -25.33 -32.36
CA GLY A 72 -6.99 -25.42 -33.82
C GLY A 72 -7.97 -24.41 -34.42
N SER A 73 -8.53 -23.50 -33.62
CA SER A 73 -9.34 -22.38 -34.10
C SER A 73 -8.81 -21.04 -33.57
N GLU A 74 -9.20 -19.96 -34.22
CA GLU A 74 -8.95 -18.60 -33.75
C GLU A 74 -9.55 -18.39 -32.34
N PRO A 75 -8.87 -17.63 -31.45
CA PRO A 75 -9.44 -17.25 -30.17
C PRO A 75 -10.67 -16.37 -30.34
N GLN A 76 -11.61 -16.47 -29.40
CA GLN A 76 -12.74 -15.57 -29.31
C GLN A 76 -12.23 -14.13 -29.17
N ASN A 77 -12.84 -13.20 -29.92
CA ASN A 77 -12.51 -11.76 -29.95
C ASN A 77 -11.13 -11.42 -30.53
N MET A 78 -10.44 -12.35 -31.19
CA MET A 78 -9.16 -12.09 -31.88
C MET A 78 -9.24 -10.83 -32.77
N SER A 79 -10.31 -10.71 -33.57
CA SER A 79 -10.51 -9.62 -34.54
C SER A 79 -10.76 -8.24 -33.94
N ASN A 80 -10.83 -8.12 -32.61
CA ASN A 80 -11.11 -6.87 -31.90
C ASN A 80 -9.90 -6.36 -31.12
N TRP A 81 -8.73 -6.98 -31.27
CA TRP A 81 -7.52 -6.58 -30.56
C TRP A 81 -6.93 -5.30 -31.13
N VAL A 82 -6.96 -5.10 -32.45
CA VAL A 82 -6.47 -3.88 -33.10
C VAL A 82 -7.29 -3.55 -34.35
N ASP A 83 -7.49 -2.26 -34.63
CA ASP A 83 -8.12 -1.85 -35.89
C ASP A 83 -7.09 -1.88 -37.03
N GLN A 84 -7.51 -2.31 -38.23
CA GLN A 84 -6.63 -2.30 -39.42
C GLN A 84 -6.30 -0.90 -39.93
N THR A 85 -7.15 0.08 -39.62
CA THR A 85 -7.00 1.47 -40.05
C THR A 85 -7.35 2.39 -38.91
N TRP A 86 -6.66 3.53 -38.83
CA TRP A 86 -6.89 4.45 -37.73
C TRP A 86 -8.21 5.20 -37.90
N SER A 87 -8.94 5.34 -36.80
CA SER A 87 -10.15 6.13 -36.68
C SER A 87 -10.21 6.76 -35.28
N SER A 88 -10.71 8.00 -35.18
CA SER A 88 -11.02 8.63 -33.88
C SER A 88 -12.20 7.97 -33.18
N SER A 89 -12.99 7.17 -33.90
CA SER A 89 -14.08 6.34 -33.38
C SER A 89 -13.70 4.87 -33.61
N SER A 90 -12.61 4.46 -32.99
CA SER A 90 -12.05 3.10 -33.07
C SER A 90 -12.93 2.05 -32.39
N THR A 91 -12.64 0.78 -32.65
CA THR A 91 -13.35 -0.34 -32.01
C THR A 91 -13.15 -0.29 -30.51
N GLN A 92 -14.23 -0.09 -29.76
CA GLN A 92 -14.19 0.03 -28.31
C GLN A 92 -13.58 -1.23 -27.68
N GLY A 93 -12.51 -1.05 -26.88
CA GLY A 93 -11.79 -2.13 -26.22
C GLY A 93 -10.56 -2.65 -26.98
N SER A 94 -10.31 -2.19 -28.21
CA SER A 94 -9.08 -2.50 -28.96
C SER A 94 -7.86 -1.70 -28.46
N LEU A 95 -6.66 -2.12 -28.84
CA LEU A 95 -5.42 -1.33 -28.64
C LEU A 95 -5.51 0.02 -29.35
N THR A 96 -6.19 0.10 -30.50
CA THR A 96 -6.45 1.37 -31.20
C THR A 96 -7.26 2.31 -30.32
N HIS A 97 -8.35 1.83 -29.71
CA HIS A 97 -9.12 2.60 -28.72
C HIS A 97 -8.27 3.00 -27.52
N TYR A 98 -7.44 2.08 -27.01
CA TYR A 98 -6.60 2.32 -25.84
C TYR A 98 -5.62 3.48 -26.06
N PHE A 99 -4.83 3.41 -27.12
CA PHE A 99 -3.82 4.42 -27.39
C PHE A 99 -4.44 5.74 -27.87
N ASN A 100 -5.56 5.72 -28.62
CA ASN A 100 -6.31 6.94 -28.91
C ASN A 100 -6.75 7.66 -27.62
N ASP A 101 -7.31 6.91 -26.67
CA ASP A 101 -7.77 7.48 -25.40
C ASP A 101 -6.59 7.90 -24.52
N MET A 102 -5.69 7.00 -24.13
CA MET A 102 -4.62 7.33 -23.18
C MET A 102 -3.67 8.41 -23.69
N SER A 103 -3.35 8.41 -24.98
CA SER A 103 -2.44 9.41 -25.56
C SER A 103 -3.08 10.76 -25.87
N GLY A 104 -4.42 10.83 -25.90
CA GLY A 104 -5.14 12.01 -26.38
C GLY A 104 -5.00 12.16 -27.89
N ASN A 105 -5.08 11.03 -28.58
CA ASN A 105 -4.98 10.90 -30.02
C ASN A 105 -3.63 11.38 -30.60
N LYS A 106 -2.54 11.13 -29.86
CA LYS A 106 -1.16 11.40 -30.30
C LYS A 106 -0.48 10.14 -30.81
N LEU A 107 -0.73 9.01 -30.16
CA LEU A 107 -0.24 7.70 -30.54
C LEU A 107 -1.40 6.88 -31.11
N HIS A 108 -1.23 6.40 -32.34
CA HIS A 108 -2.18 5.56 -33.03
C HIS A 108 -1.61 4.15 -33.20
N PHE A 109 -2.36 3.16 -32.75
CA PHE A 109 -2.00 1.75 -32.84
C PHE A 109 -2.95 1.08 -33.82
N ILE A 110 -2.44 0.59 -34.95
CA ILE A 110 -3.22 -0.14 -35.95
C ILE A 110 -2.46 -1.39 -36.36
N GLY A 111 -3.10 -2.35 -37.03
CA GLY A 111 -2.38 -3.56 -37.38
C GLY A 111 -3.20 -4.71 -37.91
N LYS A 112 -2.59 -5.89 -37.87
CA LYS A 112 -3.19 -7.14 -38.31
C LYS A 112 -3.05 -8.21 -37.25
N GLU A 113 -4.08 -9.05 -37.13
CA GLU A 113 -4.05 -10.25 -36.33
C GLU A 113 -3.92 -11.51 -37.19
N VAL A 114 -3.18 -12.50 -36.69
CA VAL A 114 -3.08 -13.83 -37.31
C VAL A 114 -3.06 -14.93 -36.25
N HIS A 115 -3.78 -16.02 -36.51
CA HIS A 115 -3.72 -17.26 -35.72
C HIS A 115 -2.78 -18.25 -36.42
N VAL A 116 -1.83 -18.79 -35.67
CA VAL A 116 -0.82 -19.70 -36.19
C VAL A 116 -0.63 -20.90 -35.26
N THR A 117 -0.56 -22.09 -35.84
CA THR A 117 -0.04 -23.28 -35.16
C THR A 117 1.47 -23.34 -35.36
N ALA A 118 2.24 -23.47 -34.28
CA ALA A 118 3.69 -23.59 -34.33
C ALA A 118 4.13 -24.80 -35.19
N PRO A 119 5.27 -24.73 -35.90
CA PRO A 119 5.73 -25.80 -36.80
C PRO A 119 5.97 -27.16 -36.12
N HIS A 120 6.33 -27.14 -34.83
CA HIS A 120 6.64 -28.33 -34.05
C HIS A 120 5.88 -28.35 -32.72
N THR A 121 5.79 -29.53 -32.12
CA THR A 121 5.21 -29.71 -30.79
C THR A 121 6.09 -29.07 -29.72
N ARG A 122 5.46 -28.75 -28.58
CA ARG A 122 6.15 -28.31 -27.37
C ARG A 122 7.28 -29.26 -26.98
N ASP A 123 6.99 -30.55 -26.91
CA ASP A 123 7.97 -31.60 -26.59
C ASP A 123 9.15 -31.62 -27.56
N TRP A 124 8.91 -31.36 -28.84
CA TRP A 124 9.96 -31.29 -29.83
C TRP A 124 10.92 -30.14 -29.53
N TYR A 125 10.42 -28.93 -29.22
CA TYR A 125 11.27 -27.80 -28.87
C TYR A 125 12.03 -28.01 -27.55
N MET A 126 11.42 -28.68 -26.55
CA MET A 126 12.12 -29.06 -25.31
C MET A 126 13.28 -30.02 -25.57
N THR A 127 13.06 -30.96 -26.48
CA THR A 127 14.04 -32.00 -26.82
C THR A 127 15.20 -31.43 -27.66
N ASN A 128 14.89 -30.53 -28.60
CA ASN A 128 15.86 -30.06 -29.60
C ASN A 128 16.61 -28.80 -29.19
N TYR A 129 16.08 -28.02 -28.24
CA TYR A 129 16.74 -26.82 -27.74
C TYR A 129 16.96 -26.89 -26.23
N THR A 130 18.16 -26.52 -25.79
CA THR A 130 18.54 -26.47 -24.37
C THR A 130 18.42 -25.07 -23.77
N SER A 131 18.35 -24.03 -24.61
CA SER A 131 18.17 -22.62 -24.21
C SER A 131 17.50 -21.80 -25.33
N SER A 132 17.06 -20.58 -25.00
CA SER A 132 16.44 -19.61 -25.93
C SER A 132 15.30 -20.17 -26.79
N ARG A 133 14.55 -21.14 -26.26
CA ARG A 133 13.49 -21.86 -26.98
C ARG A 133 12.45 -20.89 -27.53
N ARG A 134 11.99 -19.94 -26.71
CA ARG A 134 11.12 -18.82 -27.11
C ARG A 134 11.56 -18.16 -28.42
N GLY A 135 12.83 -17.79 -28.52
CA GLY A 135 13.36 -17.10 -29.69
C GLY A 135 13.30 -17.94 -30.96
N TYR A 136 13.68 -19.22 -30.88
CA TYR A 136 13.64 -20.11 -32.03
C TYR A 136 12.21 -20.40 -32.50
N ILE A 137 11.29 -20.64 -31.56
CA ILE A 137 9.88 -20.88 -31.87
C ILE A 137 9.28 -19.67 -32.60
N GLN A 138 9.48 -18.47 -32.07
CA GLN A 138 8.95 -17.23 -32.67
C GLN A 138 9.61 -16.93 -34.02
N LYS A 139 10.90 -17.22 -34.17
CA LYS A 139 11.59 -17.12 -35.47
C LYS A 139 10.96 -18.01 -36.53
N GLU A 140 10.72 -19.27 -36.23
CA GLU A 140 10.14 -20.20 -37.23
C GLU A 140 8.73 -19.76 -37.63
N ILE A 141 7.92 -19.26 -36.69
CA ILE A 141 6.60 -18.69 -36.98
C ILE A 141 6.73 -17.43 -37.86
N ILE A 142 7.64 -16.50 -37.54
CA ILE A 142 7.89 -15.30 -38.36
C ILE A 142 8.30 -15.70 -39.77
N GLN A 143 9.19 -16.67 -39.93
CA GLN A 143 9.64 -17.16 -41.24
C GLN A 143 8.52 -17.86 -42.03
N GLN A 144 7.61 -18.55 -41.34
CA GLN A 144 6.41 -19.10 -41.95
C GLN A 144 5.49 -18.00 -42.50
N LEU A 145 5.31 -16.90 -41.76
CA LEU A 145 4.51 -15.76 -42.20
C LEU A 145 5.17 -15.00 -43.36
N ASP A 146 6.49 -14.78 -43.29
CA ASP A 146 7.32 -14.10 -44.31
C ASP A 146 7.24 -14.77 -45.70
N ALA A 147 6.92 -16.07 -45.74
CA ALA A 147 6.70 -16.76 -47.01
C ALA A 147 5.47 -16.23 -47.79
N THR A 148 4.56 -15.51 -47.14
CA THR A 148 3.29 -15.06 -47.72
C THR A 148 2.96 -13.59 -47.46
N TRP A 149 3.59 -12.96 -46.46
CA TRP A 149 3.31 -11.59 -46.03
C TRP A 149 4.53 -10.71 -46.31
N ASP A 150 4.28 -9.43 -46.62
CA ASP A 150 5.33 -8.42 -46.79
C ASP A 150 5.49 -7.67 -45.47
N PHE A 151 6.64 -7.85 -44.80
CA PHE A 151 6.92 -7.21 -43.52
C PHE A 151 7.21 -5.71 -43.65
N ALA A 152 7.27 -5.16 -44.87
CA ALA A 152 7.24 -3.71 -45.12
C ALA A 152 6.08 -2.99 -44.45
N GLU A 153 4.95 -3.68 -44.28
CA GLU A 153 3.75 -3.10 -43.70
C GLU A 153 3.91 -2.72 -42.23
N PHE A 154 4.83 -3.39 -41.52
CA PHE A 154 5.10 -3.22 -40.09
C PHE A 154 6.43 -2.49 -39.82
N ASP A 155 7.01 -1.87 -40.84
CA ASP A 155 8.24 -1.07 -40.78
C ASP A 155 7.90 0.31 -41.33
N ASN A 156 7.31 1.13 -40.46
CA ASN A 156 6.81 2.44 -40.81
C ASN A 156 7.24 3.50 -39.80
N TRP A 157 8.17 3.18 -38.90
CA TRP A 157 8.59 4.06 -37.83
C TRP A 157 10.11 4.11 -37.62
N ASP A 158 10.70 5.29 -37.83
CA ASP A 158 12.14 5.49 -37.74
C ASP A 158 12.53 6.28 -36.49
N TYR A 159 13.44 5.71 -35.71
CA TYR A 159 14.10 6.41 -34.60
C TYR A 159 15.25 7.29 -35.11
N ILE A 160 15.06 8.60 -35.00
CA ILE A 160 16.06 9.57 -35.47
C ILE A 160 17.03 9.93 -34.34
N SER A 161 16.47 10.30 -33.19
CA SER A 161 17.21 10.72 -31.99
C SER A 161 16.25 10.76 -30.81
N ASP A 162 16.77 10.95 -29.60
CA ASP A 162 15.98 11.19 -28.38
C ASP A 162 14.72 12.05 -28.67
N TYR A 163 13.53 11.46 -28.50
CA TYR A 163 12.22 12.10 -28.69
C TYR A 163 11.84 12.55 -30.09
N THR A 164 12.61 12.19 -31.12
CA THR A 164 12.34 12.61 -32.49
C THR A 164 12.24 11.40 -33.40
N TYR A 165 11.12 11.31 -34.09
CA TYR A 165 10.77 10.17 -34.92
C TYR A 165 10.05 10.63 -36.16
N ASN A 166 10.13 9.81 -37.21
CA ASN A 166 9.39 10.01 -38.44
C ASN A 166 8.59 8.76 -38.74
N ASN A 167 7.41 8.94 -39.36
CA ASN A 167 6.63 7.85 -39.94
C ASN A 167 7.28 7.40 -41.26
N THR A 168 8.51 6.88 -41.18
CA THR A 168 9.31 6.36 -42.29
C THR A 168 9.92 5.03 -41.89
N SER A 169 10.20 4.17 -42.87
CA SER A 169 10.87 2.88 -42.64
C SER A 169 12.34 3.06 -42.26
N ASP A 170 12.84 2.25 -41.32
CA ASP A 170 14.24 2.19 -40.89
C ASP A 170 14.91 0.83 -41.16
N THR A 171 14.20 -0.06 -41.87
CA THR A 171 14.54 -1.47 -42.17
C THR A 171 14.36 -2.45 -41.00
N TYR A 172 13.80 -2.00 -39.90
CA TYR A 172 13.39 -2.84 -38.78
C TYR A 172 11.86 -2.90 -38.70
N VAL A 173 11.35 -4.07 -38.36
CA VAL A 173 9.93 -4.22 -38.01
C VAL A 173 9.71 -3.55 -36.66
N ASP A 174 8.70 -2.68 -36.57
CA ASP A 174 8.44 -1.83 -35.42
C ASP A 174 7.95 -2.64 -34.22
N MET A 175 6.92 -3.47 -34.41
CA MET A 175 6.31 -4.23 -33.32
C MET A 175 5.54 -5.47 -33.76
N ILE A 176 5.87 -6.59 -33.12
CA ILE A 176 5.17 -7.87 -33.20
C ILE A 176 4.76 -8.29 -31.79
N ILE A 177 3.49 -8.61 -31.58
CA ILE A 177 2.97 -9.08 -30.29
C ILE A 177 2.63 -10.55 -30.43
N PHE A 178 3.31 -11.42 -29.69
CA PHE A 178 2.97 -12.83 -29.60
C PHE A 178 2.06 -13.08 -28.39
N VAL A 179 0.93 -13.74 -28.62
CA VAL A 179 -0.02 -14.15 -27.58
C VAL A 179 -0.17 -15.66 -27.66
N TRP A 180 0.26 -16.37 -26.61
CA TRP A 180 0.27 -17.83 -26.60
C TRP A 180 -0.98 -18.41 -25.93
N ARG A 181 -1.65 -19.40 -26.56
CA ARG A 181 -2.86 -20.04 -26.03
C ARG A 181 -2.68 -20.57 -24.62
N ASN A 182 -1.78 -21.52 -24.45
CA ASN A 182 -1.38 -22.06 -23.15
C ASN A 182 0.02 -22.64 -23.25
N ILE A 183 1.04 -21.92 -22.82
CA ILE A 183 2.43 -22.39 -22.92
C ILE A 183 2.91 -23.18 -21.71
N SER A 184 2.30 -23.00 -20.53
CA SER A 184 2.82 -23.58 -19.28
C SER A 184 1.90 -24.54 -18.51
N GLN A 185 0.60 -24.58 -18.79
CA GLN A 185 -0.32 -25.37 -17.96
C GLN A 185 -0.47 -26.84 -18.38
N ASP A 186 0.10 -27.22 -19.53
CA ASP A 186 0.07 -28.61 -20.04
C ASP A 186 1.17 -29.52 -19.45
N LEU A 187 2.17 -28.94 -18.77
CA LEU A 187 3.38 -29.65 -18.31
C LEU A 187 3.68 -29.38 -16.84
N ILE A 188 2.73 -29.66 -15.94
CA ILE A 188 3.04 -29.75 -14.51
C ILE A 188 3.83 -31.05 -14.30
N ASP A 189 5.16 -30.94 -14.14
CA ASP A 189 5.98 -32.03 -13.65
C ASP A 189 5.81 -32.13 -12.12
N PRO A 190 5.32 -33.26 -11.58
CA PRO A 190 5.15 -33.44 -10.13
C PRO A 190 6.45 -33.30 -9.33
N ASP A 191 7.62 -33.54 -9.94
CA ASP A 191 8.92 -33.61 -9.30
C ASP A 191 9.83 -32.39 -9.63
N GLN A 192 9.48 -31.56 -10.63
CA GLN A 192 10.29 -30.43 -11.10
C GLN A 192 9.54 -29.08 -11.16
N GLY A 193 8.23 -29.06 -10.93
CA GLY A 193 7.42 -27.85 -11.08
C GLY A 193 7.18 -27.46 -12.55
N LEU A 194 6.87 -26.19 -12.82
CA LEU A 194 6.58 -25.70 -14.17
C LEU A 194 7.80 -25.84 -15.09
N ILE A 195 7.69 -26.63 -16.16
CA ILE A 195 8.71 -26.74 -17.20
C ILE A 195 8.61 -25.50 -18.10
N ASP A 196 9.43 -24.49 -17.83
CA ASP A 196 9.39 -23.22 -18.56
C ASP A 196 10.22 -23.25 -19.86
N PHE A 197 9.63 -22.77 -20.96
CA PHE A 197 10.28 -22.55 -22.25
C PHE A 197 11.24 -21.34 -22.28
N ASN A 198 11.62 -20.83 -21.11
CA ASN A 198 12.20 -19.50 -20.89
C ASN A 198 11.25 -18.37 -21.33
N PHE A 199 9.95 -18.57 -21.13
CA PHE A 199 8.92 -17.54 -21.08
C PHE A 199 8.76 -16.97 -19.66
N THR A 200 9.59 -17.41 -18.70
CA THR A 200 9.62 -17.03 -17.27
C THR A 200 9.57 -15.52 -17.01
N SER A 201 10.03 -14.71 -17.96
CA SER A 201 9.91 -13.26 -17.90
C SER A 201 9.03 -12.75 -19.03
N ASN A 202 7.92 -12.11 -18.65
CA ASN A 202 7.20 -11.16 -19.48
C ASN A 202 8.15 -9.96 -19.64
N PHE A 203 9.12 -10.09 -20.54
CA PHE A 203 9.76 -8.94 -21.11
C PHE A 203 9.11 -8.77 -22.47
N ALA A 204 8.72 -7.55 -22.76
CA ALA A 204 9.34 -6.73 -23.76
C ALA A 204 10.54 -7.33 -24.57
N ASP A 205 10.47 -8.56 -25.10
CA ASP A 205 11.39 -9.14 -26.10
C ASP A 205 10.81 -10.39 -26.81
N LEU A 206 11.47 -10.84 -27.89
CA LEU A 206 11.07 -12.01 -28.68
C LEU A 206 11.99 -13.24 -28.52
N GLY A 207 12.77 -13.33 -27.44
CA GLY A 207 13.53 -14.50 -27.04
C GLY A 207 15.04 -14.45 -27.26
N GLY A 208 15.62 -13.28 -27.54
CA GLY A 208 17.06 -13.08 -27.31
C GLY A 208 18.04 -13.75 -28.29
N ILE A 209 17.59 -14.23 -29.46
CA ILE A 209 18.42 -15.02 -30.40
C ILE A 209 19.14 -14.21 -31.49
N GLY A 210 19.11 -12.88 -31.41
CA GLY A 210 19.60 -11.98 -32.46
C GLY A 210 18.55 -11.69 -33.54
N ASN A 211 18.89 -10.89 -34.54
CA ASN A 211 17.92 -10.44 -35.54
C ASN A 211 17.45 -11.57 -36.46
N ILE A 212 16.16 -11.58 -36.77
CA ILE A 212 15.53 -12.44 -37.77
C ILE A 212 15.40 -11.63 -39.05
N ASN A 213 15.97 -12.12 -40.15
CA ASN A 213 15.81 -11.46 -41.45
C ASN A 213 14.46 -11.85 -42.08
N VAL A 214 13.76 -10.86 -42.63
CA VAL A 214 12.49 -11.00 -43.37
C VAL A 214 12.58 -10.23 -44.69
N ASP A 215 11.59 -10.38 -45.57
CA ASP A 215 11.51 -9.76 -46.90
C ASP A 215 12.79 -9.97 -47.73
N ASN A 216 13.27 -11.22 -47.80
CA ASN A 216 14.53 -11.56 -48.48
C ASN A 216 15.77 -10.79 -47.97
N ASN A 217 15.86 -10.54 -46.66
CA ASN A 217 16.90 -9.76 -45.98
C ASN A 217 16.85 -8.24 -46.24
N GLN A 218 15.76 -7.71 -46.78
CA GLN A 218 15.57 -6.26 -46.84
C GLN A 218 15.26 -5.68 -45.47
N ARG A 219 14.72 -6.48 -44.55
CA ARG A 219 14.32 -6.06 -43.21
C ARG A 219 14.72 -7.04 -42.13
N LYS A 220 14.63 -6.56 -40.89
CA LYS A 220 14.98 -7.30 -39.68
C LYS A 220 13.90 -7.17 -38.61
N VAL A 221 13.62 -8.27 -37.93
CA VAL A 221 12.93 -8.29 -36.64
C VAL A 221 13.99 -8.45 -35.56
N ALA A 222 14.16 -7.49 -34.66
CA ALA A 222 15.12 -7.64 -33.56
C ALA A 222 14.45 -8.32 -32.36
N THR A 223 15.06 -9.39 -31.87
CA THR A 223 14.43 -10.25 -30.85
C THR A 223 14.81 -9.91 -29.41
N TRP A 224 15.59 -8.85 -29.21
CA TRP A 224 16.17 -8.50 -27.91
C TRP A 224 16.33 -7.00 -27.79
N PHE A 225 16.10 -6.49 -26.59
CA PHE A 225 16.12 -5.06 -26.31
C PHE A 225 17.44 -4.53 -25.74
N GLY A 226 18.44 -5.37 -25.50
CA GLY A 226 19.75 -4.94 -24.98
C GLY A 226 19.68 -4.53 -23.50
N GLY A 227 20.44 -5.21 -22.64
CA GLY A 227 20.69 -4.69 -21.29
C GLY A 227 21.80 -3.65 -21.33
N GLY A 228 21.48 -2.36 -21.36
CA GLY A 228 22.49 -1.29 -21.31
C GLY A 228 22.07 0.05 -21.94
N ASN A 229 23.00 1.00 -21.98
CA ASN A 229 22.82 2.38 -22.50
C ASN A 229 22.80 2.49 -24.03
N SER A 230 22.60 1.40 -24.76
CA SER A 230 22.59 1.39 -26.23
C SER A 230 21.18 1.11 -26.75
N THR A 231 20.76 1.91 -27.72
CA THR A 231 19.50 1.87 -28.49
C THR A 231 18.86 0.47 -28.62
N PRO A 232 17.61 0.28 -28.19
CA PRO A 232 16.87 -0.95 -28.44
C PRO A 232 16.26 -0.90 -29.83
N TYR A 233 16.62 -1.89 -30.66
CA TYR A 233 15.93 -2.18 -31.92
C TYR A 233 14.83 -3.22 -31.75
N GLY A 234 14.47 -3.57 -30.51
CA GLY A 234 13.63 -4.72 -30.31
C GLY A 234 12.25 -4.52 -30.94
N SER A 235 11.74 -5.60 -31.53
CA SER A 235 10.58 -5.56 -32.43
C SER A 235 9.40 -6.34 -31.86
N GLY A 236 9.32 -6.62 -30.55
CA GLY A 236 8.14 -7.36 -30.11
C GLY A 236 7.98 -7.74 -28.65
N VAL A 237 6.73 -7.95 -28.27
CA VAL A 237 6.26 -8.38 -26.94
C VAL A 237 5.89 -9.86 -26.99
N SER A 238 6.28 -10.63 -25.99
CA SER A 238 5.81 -12.01 -25.81
C SER A 238 4.90 -12.10 -24.58
N VAL A 239 3.63 -12.45 -24.78
CA VAL A 239 2.64 -12.62 -23.71
C VAL A 239 2.31 -14.08 -23.50
N ARG A 240 2.34 -14.48 -22.22
CA ARG A 240 2.09 -15.84 -21.77
C ARG A 240 0.57 -16.10 -21.63
N ASN A 241 0.18 -17.35 -21.88
CA ASN A 241 -1.12 -17.97 -21.51
C ASN A 241 -2.39 -17.09 -21.64
N TYR A 242 -2.98 -17.06 -22.82
CA TYR A 242 -4.28 -16.44 -23.07
C TYR A 242 -5.42 -16.97 -22.19
N LEU A 243 -5.32 -18.22 -21.70
CA LEU A 243 -6.40 -18.88 -20.95
C LEU A 243 -6.42 -18.61 -19.45
N THR A 244 -5.34 -18.07 -18.88
CA THR A 244 -5.20 -17.88 -17.42
C THR A 244 -4.75 -16.47 -17.02
N GLU A 245 -4.12 -15.74 -17.93
CA GLU A 245 -3.63 -14.38 -17.69
C GLU A 245 -4.47 -13.37 -18.45
N ASP A 246 -4.31 -12.06 -18.18
CA ASP A 246 -4.91 -10.98 -18.96
C ASP A 246 -3.91 -10.50 -20.02
N PRO A 247 -3.86 -11.14 -21.21
CA PRO A 247 -2.79 -10.90 -22.16
C PRO A 247 -2.88 -9.51 -22.79
N PHE A 248 -4.06 -8.91 -22.81
CA PHE A 248 -4.26 -7.56 -23.34
C PHE A 248 -3.61 -6.52 -22.42
N ARG A 249 -3.81 -6.62 -21.09
CA ARG A 249 -3.12 -5.77 -20.13
C ARG A 249 -1.62 -6.00 -20.15
N ASN A 250 -1.19 -7.26 -20.18
CA ASN A 250 0.23 -7.60 -20.23
C ASN A 250 0.87 -7.00 -21.50
N THR A 251 0.19 -7.03 -22.65
CA THR A 251 0.67 -6.38 -23.87
C THR A 251 0.91 -4.89 -23.67
N ILE A 252 -0.04 -4.18 -23.05
CA ILE A 252 0.10 -2.75 -22.74
C ILE A 252 1.27 -2.51 -21.78
N HIS A 253 1.38 -3.31 -20.72
CA HIS A 253 2.45 -3.22 -19.73
C HIS A 253 3.83 -3.40 -20.38
N GLU A 254 4.01 -4.50 -21.12
CA GLU A 254 5.26 -4.80 -21.80
C GLU A 254 5.60 -3.74 -22.86
N PHE A 255 4.61 -3.29 -23.63
CA PHE A 255 4.84 -2.21 -24.59
C PHE A 255 5.28 -0.91 -23.90
N SER A 256 4.80 -0.67 -22.68
CA SER A 256 5.14 0.52 -21.90
C SER A 256 6.57 0.52 -21.42
N HIS A 257 7.21 -0.64 -21.23
CA HIS A 257 8.65 -0.71 -20.96
C HIS A 257 9.46 -0.08 -22.10
N TYR A 258 9.02 -0.23 -23.34
CA TYR A 258 9.66 0.41 -24.49
C TYR A 258 9.44 1.91 -24.52
N LEU A 259 8.19 2.33 -24.32
CA LEU A 259 7.82 3.74 -24.37
C LEU A 259 8.54 4.54 -23.27
N ILE A 260 8.59 4.03 -22.05
CA ILE A 260 9.09 4.75 -20.88
C ILE A 260 10.59 4.48 -20.64
N GLY A 261 11.07 3.30 -21.04
CA GLY A 261 12.49 3.06 -21.26
C GLY A 261 13.31 2.49 -20.10
N ASN A 262 12.70 1.78 -19.16
CA ASN A 262 13.46 0.99 -18.18
C ASN A 262 12.59 -0.07 -17.50
N ASN A 263 13.20 -1.22 -17.18
CA ASN A 263 12.64 -2.28 -16.34
C ASN A 263 12.74 -1.95 -14.84
N ASN A 264 13.24 -0.78 -14.47
CA ASN A 264 13.30 -0.34 -13.06
C ASN A 264 12.08 0.50 -12.64
N TYR A 265 11.15 0.79 -13.55
CA TYR A 265 9.94 1.56 -13.28
C TYR A 265 8.75 0.71 -12.80
N HIS A 266 8.87 -0.61 -12.68
CA HIS A 266 7.84 -1.47 -12.07
C HIS A 266 7.61 -1.09 -10.60
N ASN A 267 8.70 -0.72 -9.93
CA ASN A 267 8.69 -0.37 -8.53
C ASN A 267 8.32 1.10 -8.42
N GLY A 268 7.31 1.44 -7.62
CA GLY A 268 7.03 2.82 -7.24
C GLY A 268 5.71 3.42 -7.73
N PHE A 269 5.07 2.80 -8.71
CA PHE A 269 3.66 3.03 -8.99
C PHE A 269 2.86 2.06 -8.14
N GLY A 270 1.95 2.57 -7.31
CA GLY A 270 1.00 1.73 -6.59
C GLY A 270 -0.05 1.15 -7.53
N PHE A 271 -1.32 1.47 -7.27
CA PHE A 271 -2.50 0.82 -7.87
C PHE A 271 -2.78 1.08 -9.34
N TRP A 272 -2.27 2.17 -9.91
CA TRP A 272 -2.59 2.49 -11.30
C TRP A 272 -1.42 3.13 -12.05
N GLY A 273 -1.29 2.72 -13.30
CA GLY A 273 -0.23 3.05 -14.20
C GLY A 273 -0.04 1.91 -15.18
N MET A 274 0.43 2.22 -16.38
CA MET A 274 0.70 1.22 -17.41
C MET A 274 1.77 0.22 -16.96
N LEU A 275 2.74 0.71 -16.17
CA LEU A 275 3.86 -0.09 -15.64
C LEU A 275 3.61 -0.68 -14.23
N SER A 276 2.39 -0.58 -13.69
CA SER A 276 2.07 -1.25 -12.43
C SER A 276 2.07 -2.77 -12.65
N ALA A 277 2.96 -3.48 -11.95
CA ALA A 277 3.15 -4.93 -12.09
C ALA A 277 2.39 -5.73 -11.03
N TRP A 278 2.21 -5.16 -9.83
CA TRP A 278 1.62 -5.80 -8.65
C TRP A 278 0.67 -4.82 -7.97
N GLY A 279 -0.64 -5.02 -8.14
CA GLY A 279 -1.68 -4.11 -7.62
C GLY A 279 -2.99 -4.25 -8.38
N ILE A 280 -3.82 -3.20 -8.36
CA ILE A 280 -5.06 -3.21 -9.14
C ILE A 280 -4.71 -3.37 -10.62
N ARG A 281 -5.33 -4.35 -11.29
CA ARG A 281 -5.30 -4.47 -12.75
C ARG A 281 -5.94 -3.24 -13.40
N SER A 282 -5.12 -2.19 -13.56
CA SER A 282 -5.47 -0.93 -14.19
C SER A 282 -4.82 -0.84 -15.56
N TYR A 283 -5.59 -0.34 -16.52
CA TYR A 283 -5.11 -0.01 -17.85
C TYR A 283 -4.73 1.47 -17.94
N VAL A 284 -5.03 2.30 -16.93
CA VAL A 284 -4.92 3.77 -17.06
C VAL A 284 -3.49 4.26 -16.89
N ALA A 285 -3.04 5.09 -17.82
CA ALA A 285 -1.79 5.84 -17.70
C ALA A 285 -1.95 7.02 -16.73
N ASN A 286 -1.08 7.12 -15.72
CA ASN A 286 -1.11 8.19 -14.71
C ASN A 286 -0.43 9.49 -15.20
N ALA A 287 -0.56 10.60 -14.46
CA ALA A 287 0.01 11.90 -14.85
C ALA A 287 1.52 11.87 -15.10
N TYR A 288 2.28 11.09 -14.32
CA TYR A 288 3.71 10.93 -14.55
C TYR A 288 3.97 10.27 -15.91
N GLU A 289 3.36 9.12 -16.17
CA GLU A 289 3.55 8.38 -17.42
C GLU A 289 3.13 9.22 -18.63
N ARG A 290 1.93 9.82 -18.60
CA ARG A 290 1.46 10.67 -19.70
C ARG A 290 2.35 11.89 -19.91
N TYR A 291 2.88 12.49 -18.85
CA TYR A 291 3.82 13.60 -18.97
C TYR A 291 5.12 13.16 -19.64
N ARG A 292 5.68 12.02 -19.20
CA ARG A 292 6.91 11.45 -19.73
C ARG A 292 6.79 11.08 -21.21
N LEU A 293 5.62 10.61 -21.59
CA LEU A 293 5.26 10.27 -22.97
C LEU A 293 4.79 11.49 -23.77
N GLY A 294 4.80 12.70 -23.20
CA GLY A 294 4.31 13.89 -23.92
C GLY A 294 2.84 13.78 -24.37
N TRP A 295 2.06 12.86 -23.81
CA TRP A 295 0.63 12.68 -24.07
C TRP A 295 -0.22 13.80 -23.47
N VAL A 296 0.33 14.48 -22.47
CA VAL A 296 -0.20 15.74 -21.94
C VAL A 296 0.74 16.89 -22.27
N ALA A 297 0.17 18.06 -22.55
CA ALA A 297 0.97 19.25 -22.82
C ALA A 297 1.55 19.82 -21.52
N ASP A 298 2.62 20.61 -21.60
CA ASP A 298 3.10 21.36 -20.43
C ASP A 298 2.01 22.31 -19.91
N SER A 299 1.16 22.86 -20.79
CA SER A 299 0.06 23.76 -20.38
C SER A 299 -1.06 23.07 -19.59
N THR A 300 -1.23 21.76 -19.72
CA THR A 300 -2.16 20.99 -18.88
C THR A 300 -1.52 20.60 -17.54
N ASN A 301 -0.22 20.88 -17.37
CA ASN A 301 0.50 20.76 -16.12
C ASN A 301 0.79 22.14 -15.53
N TYR A 302 0.12 22.49 -14.43
CA TYR A 302 0.49 23.72 -13.72
C TYR A 302 1.81 23.48 -12.98
N THR A 303 2.91 24.05 -13.49
CA THR A 303 4.24 23.89 -12.92
C THR A 303 4.52 25.01 -11.92
N ILE A 304 4.89 24.64 -10.68
CA ILE A 304 5.25 25.59 -9.62
C ILE A 304 6.72 25.37 -9.24
N SER A 305 7.52 26.44 -9.34
CA SER A 305 8.97 26.39 -9.17
C SER A 305 9.47 27.39 -8.12
N ASN A 306 10.28 26.89 -7.17
CA ASN A 306 11.29 27.56 -6.32
C ASN A 306 11.04 28.96 -5.73
N THR A 307 9.79 29.41 -5.64
CA THR A 307 9.45 30.65 -4.94
C THR A 307 8.64 30.27 -3.72
N THR A 308 9.01 30.83 -2.56
CA THR A 308 8.17 30.82 -1.36
C THR A 308 6.83 31.43 -1.75
N GLN A 309 5.81 30.58 -1.92
CA GLN A 309 4.56 30.99 -2.53
C GLN A 309 3.40 30.17 -1.98
N THR A 310 2.39 30.90 -1.52
CA THR A 310 1.06 30.36 -1.22
C THR A 310 0.12 30.77 -2.35
N LEU A 311 -0.46 29.79 -3.03
CA LEU A 311 -1.37 29.97 -4.15
C LEU A 311 -2.76 29.50 -3.74
N THR A 312 -3.68 30.43 -3.52
CA THR A 312 -5.03 30.11 -3.07
C THR A 312 -6.01 29.94 -4.24
N GLY A 313 -7.06 29.17 -4.03
CA GLY A 313 -8.19 29.07 -4.96
C GLY A 313 -7.85 28.42 -6.31
N LYS A 314 -6.87 27.53 -6.36
CA LYS A 314 -6.44 26.85 -7.58
C LYS A 314 -7.38 25.68 -7.91
N THR A 315 -7.89 25.62 -9.13
CA THR A 315 -8.86 24.60 -9.52
C THR A 315 -8.20 23.42 -10.24
N LEU A 316 -8.50 22.21 -9.80
CA LEU A 316 -8.02 20.96 -10.40
C LEU A 316 -9.22 20.13 -10.84
N GLY A 317 -9.47 20.11 -12.14
CA GLY A 317 -10.52 19.28 -12.75
C GLY A 317 -10.10 17.81 -12.87
N ASP A 318 -11.06 16.96 -13.19
CA ASP A 318 -10.86 15.53 -13.42
C ASP A 318 -9.75 15.24 -14.46
N PHE A 319 -8.79 14.40 -14.09
CA PHE A 319 -7.62 14.05 -14.89
C PHE A 319 -7.98 13.09 -16.02
N VAL A 320 -8.88 12.13 -15.77
CA VAL A 320 -9.29 11.14 -16.77
C VAL A 320 -9.85 11.82 -18.01
N THR A 321 -10.74 12.80 -17.83
CA THR A 321 -11.36 13.53 -18.96
C THR A 321 -10.63 14.81 -19.34
N GLY A 322 -10.12 15.56 -18.36
CA GLY A 322 -9.50 16.88 -18.58
C GLY A 322 -7.99 16.85 -18.81
N ARG A 323 -7.31 15.75 -18.48
CA ARG A 323 -5.85 15.55 -18.61
C ARG A 323 -5.00 16.61 -17.89
N ASN A 324 -5.59 17.26 -16.89
CA ASN A 324 -4.95 18.32 -16.11
C ASN A 324 -4.39 17.76 -14.81
N ALA A 325 -3.12 18.02 -14.54
CA ALA A 325 -2.45 17.68 -13.30
C ALA A 325 -1.61 18.87 -12.83
N TYR A 326 -1.23 18.91 -11.56
CA TYR A 326 -0.26 19.88 -11.05
C TYR A 326 1.09 19.21 -10.87
N ARG A 327 2.15 19.92 -11.26
CA ARG A 327 3.53 19.46 -11.13
C ARG A 327 4.31 20.41 -10.23
N PHE A 328 4.71 19.94 -9.06
CA PHE A 328 5.45 20.72 -8.07
C PHE A 328 6.93 20.41 -8.20
N ILE A 329 7.77 21.40 -8.55
CA ILE A 329 9.19 21.20 -8.79
C ILE A 329 10.01 21.99 -7.79
N ASN A 330 10.98 21.33 -7.15
CA ASN A 330 12.00 22.01 -6.34
C ASN A 330 13.17 22.37 -7.25
N SER A 331 13.43 23.64 -7.55
CA SER A 331 14.56 23.93 -8.46
C SER A 331 15.93 23.77 -7.78
N ALA A 332 15.99 23.65 -6.45
CA ALA A 332 17.22 23.25 -5.75
C ALA A 332 17.49 21.73 -5.87
N SER A 333 16.48 20.93 -6.21
CA SER A 333 16.60 19.50 -6.50
C SER A 333 15.60 19.12 -7.60
N PRO A 334 15.89 19.45 -8.88
CA PRO A 334 14.93 19.29 -9.98
C PRO A 334 14.56 17.83 -10.26
N GLN A 335 15.31 16.88 -9.70
CA GLN A 335 15.04 15.45 -9.75
C GLN A 335 13.98 15.02 -8.72
N GLU A 336 13.58 15.90 -7.80
CA GLU A 336 12.50 15.70 -6.83
C GLU A 336 11.30 16.60 -7.15
N TYR A 337 10.15 15.96 -7.42
CA TYR A 337 8.92 16.66 -7.76
C TYR A 337 7.69 15.80 -7.44
N PHE A 338 6.52 16.43 -7.41
CA PHE A 338 5.23 15.76 -7.24
C PHE A 338 4.32 16.02 -8.43
N PHE A 339 3.58 15.01 -8.85
CA PHE A 339 2.37 15.13 -9.64
C PHE A 339 1.16 14.99 -8.73
N VAL A 340 0.17 15.86 -8.92
CA VAL A 340 -1.10 15.83 -8.22
C VAL A 340 -2.22 15.80 -9.25
N GLU A 341 -3.01 14.73 -9.24
CA GLU A 341 -4.09 14.49 -10.18
C GLU A 341 -5.41 14.27 -9.44
N ASN A 342 -6.51 14.72 -10.05
CA ASN A 342 -7.85 14.58 -9.49
C ASN A 342 -8.61 13.51 -10.28
N HIS A 343 -9.09 12.47 -9.63
CA HIS A 343 -9.94 11.44 -10.24
C HIS A 343 -11.34 11.59 -9.67
N GLN A 344 -12.30 11.96 -10.52
CA GLN A 344 -13.73 12.07 -10.18
C GLN A 344 -14.61 11.27 -11.12
N LYS A 345 -14.02 10.81 -12.22
CA LYS A 345 -14.68 9.97 -13.21
C LYS A 345 -13.84 8.74 -13.42
N THR A 346 -14.53 7.64 -13.59
CA THR A 346 -13.93 6.37 -13.98
C THR A 346 -13.80 6.33 -15.50
N SER A 347 -12.59 6.02 -15.97
CA SER A 347 -12.31 5.76 -17.37
C SER A 347 -13.08 4.53 -17.86
N TYR A 348 -13.29 4.43 -19.18
CA TYR A 348 -13.72 3.17 -19.80
C TYR A 348 -12.83 2.02 -19.33
N TRP A 349 -11.53 2.27 -19.26
CA TRP A 349 -10.47 1.31 -18.96
C TRP A 349 -10.38 0.90 -17.48
N GLU A 350 -11.07 1.60 -16.59
CA GLU A 350 -11.17 1.21 -15.17
C GLU A 350 -12.40 0.35 -14.91
N ASN A 351 -13.44 0.49 -15.75
CA ASN A 351 -14.70 -0.25 -15.63
C ASN A 351 -14.83 -1.43 -16.59
N ASN A 352 -13.94 -1.53 -17.58
CA ASN A 352 -14.00 -2.55 -18.61
C ASN A 352 -12.63 -3.20 -18.78
N ALA A 353 -12.59 -4.52 -18.61
CA ALA A 353 -11.49 -5.38 -18.96
C ALA A 353 -11.94 -6.12 -20.22
N PRO A 354 -11.58 -5.64 -21.42
CA PRO A 354 -12.29 -6.00 -22.66
C PRO A 354 -12.21 -7.49 -23.00
N PHE A 355 -11.22 -8.19 -22.44
CA PHE A 355 -10.96 -9.60 -22.71
C PHE A 355 -11.03 -10.49 -21.46
N TRP A 356 -11.04 -9.92 -20.25
CA TRP A 356 -10.93 -10.66 -18.97
C TRP A 356 -11.88 -10.14 -17.88
N GLY A 357 -12.33 -11.03 -16.99
CA GLY A 357 -13.50 -10.80 -16.13
C GLY A 357 -13.26 -10.27 -14.72
N SER A 358 -12.12 -9.64 -14.40
CA SER A 358 -11.98 -8.99 -13.09
C SER A 358 -11.00 -7.83 -13.10
N HIS A 359 -11.51 -6.67 -12.69
CA HIS A 359 -10.71 -5.57 -12.15
C HIS A 359 -10.54 -5.81 -10.65
N ASP A 360 -9.37 -5.51 -10.11
CA ASP A 360 -9.09 -5.72 -8.68
C ASP A 360 -9.53 -4.54 -7.80
N GLY A 361 -10.48 -3.72 -8.26
CA GLY A 361 -11.06 -2.61 -7.50
C GLY A 361 -11.31 -1.37 -8.35
N THR A 362 -12.15 -0.48 -7.84
CA THR A 362 -12.37 0.87 -8.40
C THR A 362 -11.47 1.86 -7.67
N LEU A 363 -10.74 2.72 -8.40
CA LEU A 363 -10.09 3.88 -7.79
C LEU A 363 -11.14 4.73 -7.06
N GLU A 364 -10.79 5.23 -5.87
CA GLU A 364 -11.65 6.15 -5.15
C GLU A 364 -11.62 7.54 -5.77
N ASN A 365 -12.75 8.23 -5.65
CA ASN A 365 -12.85 9.61 -6.10
C ASN A 365 -12.04 10.52 -5.16
N GLY A 366 -10.97 11.11 -5.66
CA GLY A 366 -10.19 12.04 -4.88
C GLY A 366 -8.93 12.51 -5.60
N ILE A 367 -8.01 13.04 -4.80
CA ILE A 367 -6.72 13.51 -5.27
C ILE A 367 -5.67 12.45 -4.99
N TYR A 368 -4.87 12.18 -6.00
CA TYR A 368 -3.74 11.27 -5.90
C TYR A 368 -2.42 12.01 -6.11
N VAL A 369 -1.38 11.53 -5.41
CA VAL A 369 -0.09 12.21 -5.31
C VAL A 369 1.02 11.25 -5.69
N ILE A 370 1.67 11.51 -6.83
CA ILE A 370 2.81 10.75 -7.32
C ILE A 370 4.06 11.56 -7.07
N ARG A 371 4.96 11.05 -6.24
CA ARG A 371 6.26 11.65 -5.94
C ARG A 371 7.34 11.02 -6.81
N LYS A 372 8.18 11.84 -7.43
CA LYS A 372 9.50 11.44 -7.93
C LYS A 372 10.55 11.86 -6.90
N VAL A 373 11.39 10.92 -6.46
CA VAL A 373 12.56 11.19 -5.61
C VAL A 373 13.84 11.28 -6.45
N GLY A 374 14.78 12.12 -6.02
CA GLY A 374 16.07 12.32 -6.69
C GLY A 374 17.11 11.25 -6.39
N THR A 375 16.91 10.43 -5.37
CA THR A 375 17.73 9.27 -5.02
C THR A 375 16.82 8.21 -4.39
N PRO A 376 16.94 6.92 -4.75
CA PRO A 376 16.22 5.85 -4.06
C PRO A 376 16.47 5.93 -2.55
N ASP A 377 15.43 5.72 -1.75
CA ASP A 377 15.52 5.80 -0.29
C ASP A 377 15.43 4.40 0.34
N GLN A 378 15.77 4.31 1.64
CA GLN A 378 15.79 3.04 2.38
C GLN A 378 14.42 2.35 2.48
N PHE A 379 13.32 3.07 2.21
CA PHE A 379 11.94 2.55 2.29
C PHE A 379 11.39 2.15 0.92
N ASN A 380 12.10 2.50 -0.16
CA ASN A 380 11.86 2.01 -1.49
C ASN A 380 13.18 2.00 -2.29
N PRO A 381 14.11 1.08 -1.95
CA PRO A 381 15.47 1.07 -2.52
C PRO A 381 15.47 0.75 -4.02
N SER A 382 14.36 0.23 -4.52
CA SER A 382 14.19 -0.27 -5.89
C SER A 382 13.47 0.71 -6.81
N SER A 383 13.02 1.89 -6.32
CA SER A 383 12.31 2.87 -7.15
C SER A 383 12.65 4.32 -6.88
N TRP A 384 12.37 5.13 -7.91
CA TRP A 384 12.52 6.59 -7.88
C TRP A 384 11.16 7.28 -7.83
N LEU A 385 10.07 6.51 -7.81
CA LEU A 385 8.69 6.97 -7.85
C LEU A 385 7.95 6.40 -6.65
N GLN A 386 7.05 7.18 -6.07
CA GLN A 386 6.28 6.77 -4.90
C GLN A 386 4.87 7.31 -5.06
N LEU A 387 3.87 6.43 -5.03
CA LEU A 387 2.51 6.84 -4.75
C LEU A 387 2.38 7.13 -3.25
N ILE A 388 1.87 8.32 -2.90
CA ILE A 388 1.62 8.68 -1.50
C ILE A 388 0.14 8.41 -1.18
N PRO A 389 -0.17 7.40 -0.35
CA PRO A 389 -1.53 7.08 0.03
C PRO A 389 -2.07 8.12 1.01
N ALA A 390 -3.35 8.43 0.92
CA ALA A 390 -4.02 9.33 1.84
C ALA A 390 -4.21 8.73 3.23
N ASP A 391 -4.16 7.42 3.44
CA ASP A 391 -4.36 6.81 4.76
C ASP A 391 -3.29 7.22 5.79
N GLY A 392 -2.09 7.50 5.31
CA GLY A 392 -1.00 7.99 6.13
C GLY A 392 -0.14 6.88 6.72
N ARG A 393 0.62 7.24 7.75
CA ARG A 393 1.68 6.43 8.33
C ARG A 393 1.24 5.83 9.65
N TYR A 394 1.57 4.56 9.84
CA TYR A 394 1.20 3.74 10.98
C TYR A 394 2.41 2.96 11.49
N ASP A 395 2.36 2.59 12.76
CA ASP A 395 3.19 1.49 13.26
C ASP A 395 2.66 0.17 12.67
N TRP A 396 3.54 -0.76 12.37
CA TRP A 396 3.17 -2.07 11.83
C TRP A 396 3.83 -3.18 12.63
N ALA A 397 3.11 -4.29 12.79
CA ALA A 397 3.61 -5.49 13.43
C ALA A 397 3.37 -6.71 12.56
N VAL A 398 4.20 -7.74 12.72
CA VAL A 398 3.96 -9.07 12.14
C VAL A 398 3.71 -10.03 13.29
N ASN A 399 2.54 -10.65 13.33
CA ASN A 399 2.13 -11.55 14.40
C ASN A 399 1.80 -12.97 13.90
N GLN A 400 1.73 -13.18 12.60
CA GLN A 400 1.45 -14.46 11.97
C GLN A 400 2.08 -14.52 10.57
N SER A 401 2.09 -15.71 9.96
CA SER A 401 2.50 -15.94 8.58
C SER A 401 1.49 -16.83 7.87
N SER A 402 1.31 -16.66 6.56
CA SER A 402 0.38 -17.44 5.76
C SER A 402 0.88 -17.54 4.30
N THR A 403 0.40 -18.52 3.55
CA THR A 403 0.76 -18.70 2.14
C THR A 403 -0.25 -17.99 1.24
N LEU A 404 0.19 -17.48 0.10
CA LEU A 404 -0.73 -17.00 -0.93
C LEU A 404 -1.41 -18.18 -1.62
N PRO A 405 -2.65 -18.03 -2.14
CA PRO A 405 -3.30 -19.07 -2.92
C PRO A 405 -2.45 -19.48 -4.13
N GLY A 406 -1.98 -20.73 -4.17
CA GLY A 406 -1.12 -21.23 -5.25
C GLY A 406 0.38 -21.05 -5.03
N GLU A 407 0.80 -20.57 -3.86
CA GLU A 407 2.21 -20.45 -3.47
C GLU A 407 2.53 -21.30 -2.24
N ASP A 408 3.76 -21.81 -2.19
CA ASP A 408 4.25 -22.63 -1.07
C ASP A 408 4.99 -21.80 0.01
N ASP A 409 5.33 -20.55 -0.30
CA ASP A 409 6.10 -19.69 0.60
C ASP A 409 5.24 -19.07 1.71
N LEU A 410 5.74 -19.16 2.95
CA LEU A 410 5.12 -18.51 4.10
C LEU A 410 5.49 -17.03 4.13
N LEU A 411 4.52 -16.17 3.84
CA LEU A 411 4.66 -14.72 3.86
C LEU A 411 4.20 -14.12 5.20
N PRO A 412 4.83 -13.03 5.66
CA PRO A 412 4.40 -12.32 6.86
C PRO A 412 3.02 -11.69 6.66
N VAL A 413 2.19 -11.76 7.69
CA VAL A 413 0.91 -11.06 7.74
C VAL A 413 1.05 -9.82 8.61
N PHE A 414 0.84 -8.66 8.01
CA PHE A 414 1.01 -7.36 8.65
C PHE A 414 -0.26 -6.92 9.39
N LYS A 415 -0.09 -6.50 10.63
CA LYS A 415 -1.11 -5.87 11.45
C LYS A 415 -0.83 -4.38 11.55
N GLN A 416 -1.78 -3.58 11.09
CA GLN A 416 -1.74 -2.13 11.24
C GLN A 416 -1.92 -1.74 12.71
N GLY A 417 -1.02 -0.89 13.21
CA GLY A 417 -0.99 -0.38 14.57
C GLY A 417 -1.53 1.05 14.66
N THR A 418 -0.98 1.81 15.62
CA THR A 418 -1.34 3.21 15.85
C THR A 418 -0.84 4.11 14.73
N PRO A 419 -1.60 5.15 14.33
CA PRO A 419 -1.08 6.22 13.50
C PRO A 419 0.25 6.76 14.08
N ASN A 420 1.28 6.84 13.24
CA ASN A 420 2.58 7.36 13.62
C ASN A 420 3.16 8.18 12.46
N ARG A 421 2.93 9.49 12.50
CA ARG A 421 3.38 10.40 11.42
C ARG A 421 4.89 10.60 11.38
N THR A 422 5.55 10.36 12.51
CA THR A 422 6.97 10.65 12.70
C THR A 422 7.82 9.49 12.25
N SER A 423 7.55 8.27 12.72
CA SER A 423 8.38 7.10 12.44
C SER A 423 7.62 5.92 11.84
N GLY A 424 6.32 6.07 11.62
CA GLY A 424 5.49 5.06 11.00
C GLY A 424 5.73 4.96 9.50
N TYR A 425 5.14 3.92 8.92
CA TYR A 425 5.21 3.58 7.51
C TYR A 425 3.81 3.64 6.93
N HIS A 426 3.69 4.11 5.70
CA HIS A 426 2.49 3.80 4.93
C HIS A 426 2.65 2.41 4.29
N ASP A 427 1.54 1.81 3.91
CA ASP A 427 1.44 0.48 3.32
C ASP A 427 2.19 0.30 1.99
N ASN A 428 2.47 1.38 1.26
CA ASN A 428 3.29 1.29 0.02
C ASN A 428 4.80 1.21 0.26
N MET A 429 5.27 1.30 1.50
CA MET A 429 6.68 1.26 1.86
C MET A 429 7.15 -0.16 2.17
N TRP A 430 8.47 -0.37 2.08
CA TRP A 430 9.12 -1.53 2.66
C TRP A 430 9.15 -1.38 4.18
N ILE A 431 8.38 -2.21 4.86
CA ILE A 431 8.17 -2.10 6.31
C ILE A 431 9.18 -3.01 7.02
N PRO A 432 10.05 -2.45 7.88
CA PRO A 432 10.88 -3.26 8.76
C PRO A 432 9.98 -4.04 9.73
N PHE A 433 10.16 -5.35 9.79
CA PHE A 433 9.46 -6.18 10.75
C PHE A 433 10.44 -7.02 11.59
N SER A 434 9.94 -7.53 12.72
CA SER A 434 10.62 -8.52 13.55
C SER A 434 9.67 -9.66 13.82
N TYR A 435 10.00 -10.87 13.37
CA TYR A 435 9.18 -12.07 13.60
C TYR A 435 10.07 -13.31 13.70
N GLY A 436 9.94 -14.07 14.79
CA GLY A 436 10.76 -15.27 15.00
C GLY A 436 12.28 -15.03 15.00
N GLY A 437 12.74 -13.82 15.29
CA GLY A 437 14.16 -13.41 15.22
C GLY A 437 14.64 -12.97 13.84
N LEU A 438 13.78 -13.03 12.81
CA LEU A 438 14.04 -12.45 11.50
C LEU A 438 13.78 -10.94 11.54
N THR A 439 14.72 -10.17 11.00
CA THR A 439 14.58 -8.72 10.81
C THR A 439 14.95 -8.38 9.37
N SER A 440 13.94 -8.27 8.51
CA SER A 440 14.11 -7.87 7.12
C SER A 440 12.98 -6.93 6.75
N PRO A 441 13.24 -5.79 6.07
CA PRO A 441 12.17 -5.04 5.43
C PRO A 441 11.47 -5.89 4.36
N ALA A 442 10.15 -5.76 4.24
CA ALA A 442 9.36 -6.37 3.16
C ALA A 442 8.12 -5.51 2.83
N PRO A 443 7.59 -5.58 1.60
CA PRO A 443 6.29 -5.00 1.28
C PRO A 443 5.15 -5.79 1.95
N ILE A 444 3.95 -5.20 2.01
CA ILE A 444 2.77 -5.87 2.55
C ILE A 444 2.16 -6.78 1.47
N HIS A 445 2.18 -8.08 1.72
CA HIS A 445 1.47 -9.07 0.89
C HIS A 445 0.15 -9.54 1.50
N LEU A 446 0.10 -9.58 2.82
CA LEU A 446 -1.02 -10.08 3.60
C LEU A 446 -1.24 -9.15 4.78
N THR A 447 -2.49 -8.94 5.16
CA THR A 447 -2.83 -8.21 6.39
C THR A 447 -3.78 -8.98 7.27
N GLU A 448 -3.77 -8.63 8.56
CA GLU A 448 -4.74 -9.13 9.50
C GLU A 448 -6.08 -8.40 9.30
N ASN A 449 -7.15 -9.17 9.07
CA ASN A 449 -8.51 -8.63 9.18
C ASN A 449 -8.72 -8.15 10.63
N PRO A 450 -9.01 -6.85 10.87
CA PRO A 450 -9.11 -6.32 12.22
C PRO A 450 -10.29 -6.89 13.03
N THR A 451 -11.29 -7.48 12.36
CA THR A 451 -12.47 -8.08 12.99
C THR A 451 -12.29 -9.57 13.26
N THR A 452 -11.73 -10.32 12.31
CA THR A 452 -11.65 -11.80 12.39
C THR A 452 -10.28 -12.32 12.78
N GLY A 453 -9.24 -11.48 12.74
CA GLY A 453 -7.83 -11.86 12.93
C GLY A 453 -7.26 -12.72 11.80
N GLN A 454 -8.05 -13.06 10.78
CA GLN A 454 -7.62 -13.93 9.70
C GLN A 454 -6.76 -13.16 8.68
N PRO A 455 -5.76 -13.83 8.06
CA PRO A 455 -5.03 -13.26 6.93
C PRO A 455 -5.99 -12.92 5.79
N LEU A 456 -5.87 -11.71 5.27
CA LEU A 456 -6.47 -11.27 4.03
C LEU A 456 -5.36 -11.17 2.99
N VAL A 457 -5.62 -11.73 1.81
CA VAL A 457 -4.79 -11.43 0.64
C VAL A 457 -4.84 -9.93 0.46
N ASP A 458 -3.68 -9.34 0.61
CA ASP A 458 -3.53 -7.94 0.40
C ASP A 458 -3.08 -7.73 -1.02
N VAL A 459 -4.02 -7.33 -1.87
CA VAL A 459 -3.68 -6.77 -3.20
C VAL A 459 -2.84 -5.49 -3.09
N ARG A 460 -2.47 -5.11 -1.85
CA ARG A 460 -1.66 -3.99 -1.42
C ARG A 460 -0.16 -4.18 -1.45
N PHE A 461 0.36 -4.90 -2.44
CA PHE A 461 1.80 -4.91 -2.68
C PHE A 461 2.41 -3.49 -2.72
N HIS A 462 1.57 -2.46 -3.00
CA HIS A 462 1.85 -1.06 -2.73
C HIS A 462 0.61 -0.20 -2.34
N GLY A 463 -0.29 -0.60 -1.39
CA GLY A 463 -1.54 0.11 -0.88
C GLY A 463 -2.94 -0.42 -1.30
N ASP A 464 -4.12 0.19 -1.13
CA ASP A 464 -5.40 -0.42 -1.65
C ASP A 464 -6.05 0.29 -2.85
N GLY A 465 -5.46 1.42 -3.26
CA GLY A 465 -5.94 2.24 -4.38
C GLY A 465 -7.14 3.11 -4.05
N LYS A 466 -7.63 3.01 -2.82
CA LYS A 466 -8.71 3.78 -2.26
C LYS A 466 -8.23 4.98 -1.45
N ASP A 467 -6.92 5.09 -1.27
CA ASP A 467 -6.30 6.12 -0.45
C ASP A 467 -6.19 7.48 -1.17
N ALA A 468 -7.31 8.00 -1.67
CA ALA A 468 -7.36 9.30 -2.32
C ALA A 468 -7.56 10.42 -1.28
N PHE A 469 -6.87 11.54 -1.45
CA PHE A 469 -7.06 12.73 -0.63
C PHE A 469 -8.43 13.36 -0.94
N GLY A 470 -9.14 13.79 0.09
CA GLY A 470 -10.52 14.29 -0.04
C GLY A 470 -10.98 15.13 1.14
N ILE A 471 -12.14 15.77 0.98
CA ILE A 471 -12.76 16.60 2.03
C ILE A 471 -13.23 15.74 3.20
N GLY A 472 -12.98 16.18 4.42
CA GLY A 472 -13.52 15.57 5.65
C GLY A 472 -12.71 14.41 6.24
N TYR A 473 -11.72 13.88 5.53
CA TYR A 473 -10.84 12.80 6.02
C TYR A 473 -9.36 13.21 6.01
N ASN A 474 -8.81 13.56 4.83
CA ASN A 474 -7.41 13.92 4.61
C ASN A 474 -7.29 15.06 3.59
N GLN A 475 -7.66 16.27 4.01
CA GLN A 475 -7.68 17.44 3.14
C GLN A 475 -6.38 18.27 3.18
N VAL A 476 -5.43 17.96 4.07
CA VAL A 476 -4.15 18.66 4.19
C VAL A 476 -3.02 17.68 3.92
N PHE A 477 -2.13 18.07 3.01
CA PHE A 477 -0.88 17.40 2.70
C PHE A 477 0.27 18.36 2.96
N SER A 478 1.09 18.08 3.96
CA SER A 478 2.24 18.88 4.35
C SER A 478 3.33 17.97 4.95
N PRO A 479 4.51 18.50 5.27
CA PRO A 479 5.52 17.76 6.02
C PRO A 479 5.09 17.34 7.42
N TRP A 480 4.10 17.99 8.01
CA TRP A 480 3.69 17.75 9.40
C TRP A 480 2.35 17.04 9.52
N SER A 481 1.63 16.86 8.39
CA SER A 481 0.36 16.15 8.36
C SER A 481 0.54 14.64 8.54
N ASN A 482 -0.57 13.92 8.58
CA ASN A 482 -0.57 12.48 8.40
C ASN A 482 -1.86 12.12 7.66
N PRO A 483 -1.79 11.82 6.36
CA PRO A 483 -0.61 11.51 5.52
C PRO A 483 0.34 12.69 5.31
N ASN A 484 1.66 12.46 5.22
CA ASN A 484 2.65 13.51 4.92
C ASN A 484 3.58 13.13 3.77
N ASN A 485 4.36 14.12 3.34
CA ASN A 485 5.34 14.01 2.27
C ASN A 485 6.79 13.86 2.75
N GLN A 486 7.03 13.57 4.03
CA GLN A 486 8.39 13.45 4.53
C GLN A 486 9.16 12.35 3.80
N LYS A 487 10.49 12.47 3.72
CA LYS A 487 11.35 11.38 3.21
C LYS A 487 11.49 10.27 4.25
N ALA A 488 12.14 9.18 3.86
CA ALA A 488 12.48 8.08 4.73
C ALA A 488 13.29 8.44 6.00
N ALA A 489 13.98 9.59 5.98
CA ALA A 489 14.71 10.13 7.12
C ALA A 489 13.92 11.20 7.92
N ASN A 490 12.60 11.25 7.73
CA ASN A 490 11.69 12.24 8.34
C ASN A 490 12.06 13.69 8.02
N SER A 491 12.76 13.90 6.91
CA SER A 491 13.07 15.25 6.44
C SER A 491 11.86 15.84 5.74
N ALA A 492 11.52 17.07 6.13
CA ALA A 492 10.45 17.84 5.54
C ALA A 492 10.72 18.10 4.06
N THR A 493 9.66 18.13 3.26
CA THR A 493 9.73 18.64 1.89
C THR A 493 9.10 20.03 1.81
N PRO A 494 9.47 20.87 0.85
CA PRO A 494 8.93 22.22 0.80
C PRO A 494 7.51 22.29 0.23
N PHE A 495 6.83 21.17 -0.03
CA PHE A 495 5.56 21.16 -0.75
C PHE A 495 4.40 20.87 0.18
N GLY A 496 3.22 21.34 -0.20
CA GLY A 496 1.98 20.98 0.45
C GLY A 496 0.78 21.48 -0.33
N PHE A 497 -0.38 20.91 -0.02
CA PHE A 497 -1.65 21.43 -0.49
C PHE A 497 -2.72 21.27 0.58
N GLU A 498 -3.77 22.06 0.44
CA GLU A 498 -4.99 21.94 1.22
C GLU A 498 -6.19 21.97 0.28
N ILE A 499 -7.08 20.99 0.44
CA ILE A 499 -8.34 20.93 -0.28
C ILE A 499 -9.35 21.79 0.46
N THR A 500 -9.87 22.82 -0.22
CA THR A 500 -10.79 23.80 0.36
C THR A 500 -12.25 23.53 -0.01
N SER A 501 -12.50 22.97 -1.19
CA SER A 501 -13.84 22.58 -1.63
C SER A 501 -13.80 21.61 -2.80
N LEU A 502 -14.91 20.89 -2.99
CA LEU A 502 -15.21 20.09 -4.17
C LEU A 502 -16.56 20.56 -4.73
N SER A 503 -16.59 20.93 -6.00
CA SER A 503 -17.84 21.31 -6.69
C SER A 503 -17.84 20.76 -8.10
N SER A 504 -18.90 20.02 -8.47
CA SER A 504 -19.07 19.45 -9.81
C SER A 504 -17.84 18.66 -10.34
N GLY A 505 -17.17 17.91 -9.47
CA GLY A 505 -15.97 17.13 -9.82
C GLY A 505 -14.70 17.96 -10.01
N VAL A 506 -14.69 19.22 -9.57
CA VAL A 506 -13.52 20.10 -9.59
C VAL A 506 -13.13 20.44 -8.15
N TYR A 507 -11.89 20.09 -7.78
CA TYR A 507 -11.33 20.48 -6.50
C TYR A 507 -10.80 21.91 -6.55
N THR A 508 -10.97 22.64 -5.45
CA THR A 508 -10.29 23.91 -5.21
C THR A 508 -9.23 23.72 -4.13
N LEU A 509 -8.00 24.09 -4.45
CA LEU A 509 -6.80 23.84 -3.65
C LEU A 509 -6.12 25.15 -3.26
N ASN A 510 -5.60 25.19 -2.05
CA ASN A 510 -4.50 26.07 -1.70
C ASN A 510 -3.21 25.27 -1.86
N LEU A 511 -2.23 25.82 -2.56
CA LEU A 511 -0.95 25.18 -2.83
C LEU A 511 0.15 25.93 -2.10
N TYR A 512 1.05 25.18 -1.47
CA TYR A 512 2.11 25.71 -0.62
C TYR A 512 3.46 25.23 -1.13
N VAL A 513 4.36 26.17 -1.44
CA VAL A 513 5.73 25.89 -1.88
C VAL A 513 6.68 26.72 -1.01
N ASN A 514 7.49 26.04 -0.22
CA ASN A 514 8.29 26.56 0.90
C ASN A 514 7.46 27.30 1.98
N THR A 515 6.13 27.18 1.93
CA THR A 515 5.17 27.81 2.86
C THR A 515 4.19 26.78 3.43
N SER A 516 4.52 25.49 3.42
CA SER A 516 3.59 24.44 3.87
C SER A 516 3.16 24.57 5.33
N ILE A 517 3.89 25.34 6.13
CA ILE A 517 3.51 25.66 7.52
C ILE A 517 2.31 26.61 7.56
N ASP A 518 2.05 27.35 6.47
CA ASP A 518 0.88 28.21 6.35
C ASP A 518 -0.40 27.39 6.09
N ALA A 519 -0.33 26.07 5.89
CA ALA A 519 -1.52 25.23 5.71
C ALA A 519 -2.34 25.13 7.01
N SER A 520 -3.60 24.72 6.93
CA SER A 520 -4.35 24.40 8.15
C SER A 520 -3.64 23.28 8.94
N PRO A 521 -3.65 23.34 10.29
CA PRO A 521 -2.98 22.34 11.10
C PRO A 521 -3.38 20.91 10.77
N SER A 522 -2.44 20.00 10.92
CA SER A 522 -2.69 18.58 10.94
C SER A 522 -3.65 18.21 12.07
N LYS A 523 -4.51 17.24 11.80
CA LYS A 523 -5.45 16.72 12.82
C LYS A 523 -4.68 16.11 14.00
N PRO A 524 -5.12 16.33 15.25
CA PRO A 524 -4.61 15.59 16.40
C PRO A 524 -4.76 14.07 16.17
N GLN A 525 -3.74 13.32 16.58
CA GLN A 525 -3.68 11.86 16.39
C GLN A 525 -3.69 11.11 17.72
N ASN A 526 -4.06 9.83 17.65
CA ASN A 526 -4.10 8.93 18.79
C ASN A 526 -4.89 9.51 19.98
N LEU A 527 -6.02 10.17 19.68
CA LEU A 527 -6.95 10.58 20.72
C LEU A 527 -7.43 9.32 21.44
N HIS A 528 -7.21 9.29 22.74
CA HIS A 528 -7.59 8.19 23.61
C HIS A 528 -8.25 8.74 24.87
N LEU A 529 -9.04 7.87 25.50
CA LEU A 529 -9.77 8.18 26.70
C LEU A 529 -9.33 7.29 27.84
N THR A 530 -9.08 7.94 28.97
CA THR A 530 -8.79 7.35 30.27
C THR A 530 -9.66 8.05 31.30
N TYR A 531 -9.27 7.94 32.57
CA TYR A 531 -9.98 8.46 33.71
C TYR A 531 -8.96 9.17 34.60
N ALA A 532 -9.13 10.48 34.82
CA ALA A 532 -8.25 11.24 35.72
C ALA A 532 -8.44 10.79 37.18
N ASP A 533 -9.69 10.44 37.47
CA ASP A 533 -10.17 9.78 38.66
C ASP A 533 -11.33 8.85 38.25
N GLN A 534 -11.97 8.17 39.20
CA GLN A 534 -13.09 7.27 38.92
C GLN A 534 -14.34 7.92 38.26
N TYR A 535 -14.40 9.25 38.12
CA TYR A 535 -15.59 9.99 37.69
C TYR A 535 -15.42 10.85 36.44
N HIS A 536 -14.21 11.33 36.14
CA HIS A 536 -14.01 12.34 35.11
C HIS A 536 -13.22 11.78 33.92
N PRO A 537 -13.76 11.91 32.69
CA PRO A 537 -13.03 11.58 31.47
C PRO A 537 -11.70 12.35 31.40
N SER A 538 -10.62 11.63 31.13
CA SER A 538 -9.31 12.20 30.82
C SER A 538 -8.92 11.86 29.40
N LEU A 539 -8.75 12.88 28.58
CA LEU A 539 -8.33 12.77 27.19
C LEU A 539 -6.82 12.94 27.08
N GLY A 540 -6.21 12.15 26.20
CA GLY A 540 -4.83 12.33 25.77
C GLY A 540 -4.72 12.17 24.25
N TRP A 541 -3.78 12.86 23.63
CA TRP A 541 -3.46 12.74 22.20
C TRP A 541 -1.98 13.00 21.94
N ASP A 542 -1.51 12.74 20.72
CA ASP A 542 -0.13 13.03 20.34
C ASP A 542 0.10 14.53 20.16
N ILE A 543 1.22 15.03 20.67
CA ILE A 543 1.65 16.42 20.45
C ILE A 543 1.87 16.64 18.95
N ASN A 544 1.25 17.69 18.41
CA ASN A 544 1.44 18.07 17.01
C ASN A 544 2.88 18.57 16.78
N THR A 545 3.47 18.19 15.65
CA THR A 545 4.87 18.47 15.31
C THR A 545 5.07 19.79 14.57
N GLU A 546 3.98 20.45 14.21
CA GLU A 546 3.97 21.80 13.61
C GLU A 546 4.50 22.83 14.60
N THR A 547 5.36 23.73 14.11
CA THR A 547 6.06 24.70 14.96
C THR A 547 5.23 25.91 15.36
N ASP A 548 4.07 26.10 14.74
CA ASP A 548 3.22 27.29 14.88
C ASP A 548 1.88 27.00 15.58
N ILE A 549 1.72 25.81 16.18
CA ILE A 549 0.55 25.45 16.97
C ILE A 549 0.49 26.28 18.25
N THR A 550 -0.68 26.88 18.50
CA THR A 550 -0.92 27.69 19.68
C THR A 550 -1.75 26.95 20.73
N SER A 551 -2.78 26.21 20.31
CA SER A 551 -3.73 25.60 21.23
C SER A 551 -4.49 24.42 20.60
N TYR A 552 -5.20 23.69 21.44
CA TYR A 552 -6.15 22.66 21.06
C TYR A 552 -7.53 22.99 21.62
N LYS A 553 -8.57 22.88 20.78
CA LYS A 553 -9.98 22.99 21.18
C LYS A 553 -10.56 21.58 21.35
N ILE A 554 -11.17 21.33 22.50
CA ILE A 554 -11.79 20.06 22.83
C ILE A 554 -13.30 20.23 22.70
N TYR A 555 -13.90 19.42 21.84
CA TYR A 555 -15.34 19.40 21.65
C TYR A 555 -15.92 18.15 22.26
N ARG A 556 -17.11 18.31 22.84
CA ARG A 556 -17.86 17.25 23.49
C ARG A 556 -19.23 17.14 22.86
N ASN A 557 -19.74 15.92 22.73
CA ASN A 557 -21.15 15.67 22.50
C ASN A 557 -21.67 14.74 23.59
N TYR A 558 -22.41 15.31 24.52
CA TYR A 558 -23.04 14.57 25.60
C TYR A 558 -24.43 14.10 25.16
N ASP A 559 -24.64 12.80 25.19
CA ASP A 559 -25.93 12.15 24.95
C ASP A 559 -26.56 12.52 23.60
N ASN A 560 -25.72 12.67 22.57
CA ASN A 560 -26.10 13.10 21.22
C ASN A 560 -26.89 14.43 21.19
N THR A 561 -26.72 15.31 22.19
CA THR A 561 -27.41 16.61 22.26
C THR A 561 -26.82 17.66 21.32
N GLY A 562 -25.65 17.39 20.74
CA GLY A 562 -24.92 18.30 19.86
C GLY A 562 -23.50 18.51 20.35
N TRP A 563 -22.66 19.13 19.52
CA TRP A 563 -21.26 19.40 19.86
C TRP A 563 -21.12 20.77 20.55
N ASP A 564 -20.54 20.78 21.74
CA ASP A 564 -20.17 21.99 22.50
C ASP A 564 -18.66 22.05 22.77
N LEU A 565 -18.12 23.25 23.02
CA LEU A 565 -16.72 23.43 23.37
C LEU A 565 -16.52 23.09 24.86
N ALA A 566 -15.91 21.95 25.15
CA ALA A 566 -15.63 21.51 26.51
C ALA A 566 -14.43 22.26 27.12
N GLY A 567 -13.45 22.63 26.30
CA GLY A 567 -12.27 23.34 26.79
C GLY A 567 -11.29 23.75 25.70
N THR A 568 -10.29 24.51 26.09
CA THR A 568 -9.13 24.86 25.24
C THR A 568 -7.87 24.72 26.07
N VAL A 569 -6.87 24.04 25.53
CA VAL A 569 -5.56 23.88 26.18
C VAL A 569 -4.46 24.50 25.31
N THR A 570 -3.48 25.16 25.93
CA THR A 570 -2.37 25.79 25.23
C THR A 570 -1.30 24.75 24.88
N HIS A 571 -0.76 24.82 23.66
CA HIS A 571 0.36 23.97 23.25
C HIS A 571 1.59 24.20 24.15
N PRO A 572 2.37 23.15 24.53
CA PRO A 572 2.33 21.76 24.07
C PRO A 572 1.43 20.82 24.88
N THR A 573 0.57 21.33 25.77
CA THR A 573 -0.32 20.48 26.55
C THR A 573 -1.21 19.65 25.63
N ASN A 574 -1.17 18.33 25.82
CA ASN A 574 -1.84 17.33 24.99
C ASN A 574 -2.81 16.43 25.78
N THR A 575 -3.24 16.92 26.93
CA THR A 575 -4.21 16.24 27.80
C THR A 575 -5.29 17.21 28.23
N PHE A 576 -6.48 16.68 28.52
CA PHE A 576 -7.60 17.46 29.03
C PHE A 576 -8.49 16.60 29.93
N VAL A 577 -8.85 17.12 31.10
CA VAL A 577 -9.80 16.46 32.00
C VAL A 577 -11.12 17.20 31.94
N ASP A 578 -12.21 16.48 31.65
CA ASP A 578 -13.54 17.08 31.58
C ASP A 578 -14.27 16.99 32.93
N TYR A 579 -14.01 17.95 33.81
CA TYR A 579 -14.69 18.03 35.11
C TYR A 579 -16.19 18.36 35.02
N ALA A 580 -16.68 18.82 33.86
CA ALA A 580 -18.11 19.08 33.67
C ALA A 580 -18.90 17.79 33.44
N ILE A 581 -18.23 16.67 33.15
CA ILE A 581 -18.84 15.35 33.00
C ILE A 581 -18.40 14.45 34.15
N SER A 582 -19.37 13.99 34.93
CA SER A 582 -19.13 13.12 36.08
C SER A 582 -20.00 11.85 35.98
N TYR A 583 -19.37 10.68 35.99
CA TYR A 583 -20.04 9.37 35.92
C TYR A 583 -20.70 8.98 37.25
N THR A 584 -21.95 9.40 37.44
CA THR A 584 -22.63 9.25 38.74
C THR A 584 -24.05 8.66 38.62
N LYS A 585 -24.41 8.09 37.47
CA LYS A 585 -25.70 7.38 37.26
C LYS A 585 -25.46 6.06 36.53
N PRO A 586 -26.33 5.05 36.62
CA PRO A 586 -26.18 3.84 35.81
C PRO A 586 -26.36 4.23 34.35
N ILE A 587 -25.26 4.30 33.59
CA ILE A 587 -25.29 4.80 32.22
C ILE A 587 -25.25 3.66 31.22
N TRP A 588 -26.38 2.96 31.14
CA TRP A 588 -26.69 2.17 29.94
C TRP A 588 -27.43 3.03 28.89
N GLU A 589 -27.70 4.31 29.18
CA GLU A 589 -28.56 5.18 28.35
C GLU A 589 -27.89 6.44 27.78
N LYS A 590 -26.73 6.88 28.28
CA LYS A 590 -26.05 8.11 27.80
C LYS A 590 -24.62 7.81 27.40
N SER A 591 -24.14 8.46 26.35
CA SER A 591 -22.73 8.40 25.99
C SER A 591 -22.15 9.79 25.88
N VAL A 592 -20.85 9.91 26.06
CA VAL A 592 -20.15 11.15 25.76
C VAL A 592 -19.07 10.88 24.73
N LYS A 593 -19.09 11.70 23.69
CA LYS A 593 -18.13 11.65 22.58
C LYS A 593 -17.25 12.87 22.63
N TYR A 594 -15.98 12.71 22.27
CA TYR A 594 -15.03 13.79 22.19
C TYR A 594 -14.29 13.77 20.86
N TYR A 595 -13.92 14.97 20.39
CA TYR A 595 -12.85 15.15 19.41
C TYR A 595 -12.02 16.37 19.76
N VAL A 596 -10.81 16.44 19.20
CA VAL A 596 -9.87 17.54 19.39
C VAL A 596 -9.56 18.18 18.05
N VAL A 597 -9.42 19.50 18.04
CA VAL A 597 -9.02 20.33 16.89
C VAL A 597 -7.78 21.14 17.27
N ALA A 598 -6.74 21.11 16.44
CA ALA A 598 -5.55 21.94 16.62
C ALA A 598 -5.77 23.35 16.04
N VAL A 599 -5.11 24.36 16.63
CA VAL A 599 -5.18 25.76 16.22
C VAL A 599 -3.77 26.32 16.06
N ASP A 600 -3.47 26.97 14.93
CA ASP A 600 -2.16 27.62 14.68
C ASP A 600 -2.12 29.08 15.18
N ASN A 601 -1.01 29.77 14.89
CA ASN A 601 -0.81 31.19 15.22
C ASN A 601 -1.59 32.16 14.32
N SER A 602 -2.12 31.66 13.20
CA SER A 602 -2.94 32.36 12.23
C SER A 602 -4.43 32.12 12.45
N SER A 603 -4.78 31.44 13.54
CA SER A 603 -6.15 31.05 13.93
C SER A 603 -6.84 30.07 12.98
N LYS A 604 -6.10 29.37 12.10
CA LYS A 604 -6.68 28.26 11.33
C LYS A 604 -6.82 27.04 12.22
N THR A 605 -7.75 26.17 11.83
CA THR A 605 -8.11 24.98 12.60
C THR A 605 -7.92 23.72 11.77
N SER A 606 -7.42 22.65 12.38
CA SER A 606 -7.39 21.33 11.75
C SER A 606 -8.80 20.79 11.48
N VAL A 607 -8.89 19.73 10.66
CA VAL A 607 -10.05 18.83 10.75
C VAL A 607 -10.10 18.18 12.14
N PRO A 608 -11.29 17.74 12.62
CA PRO A 608 -11.40 16.99 13.86
C PRO A 608 -10.51 15.74 13.88
N SER A 609 -9.99 15.40 15.06
CA SER A 609 -9.41 14.07 15.32
C SER A 609 -10.45 12.96 15.12
N THR A 610 -10.00 11.71 15.16
CA THR A 610 -10.91 10.58 15.41
C THR A 610 -11.69 10.82 16.70
N GLN A 611 -12.93 10.37 16.74
CA GLN A 611 -13.77 10.50 17.93
C GLN A 611 -13.46 9.39 18.93
N VAL A 612 -13.47 9.72 20.22
CA VAL A 612 -13.50 8.73 21.30
C VAL A 612 -14.83 8.81 22.02
N GLU A 613 -15.34 7.67 22.45
CA GLU A 613 -16.62 7.55 23.13
C GLU A 613 -16.44 6.73 24.41
N THR A 614 -17.22 7.09 25.41
CA THR A 614 -17.34 6.32 26.65
C THR A 614 -18.78 6.38 27.15
N SER A 615 -19.21 5.26 27.72
CA SER A 615 -20.52 5.06 28.34
C SER A 615 -20.26 4.54 29.75
N GLY A 616 -21.05 5.00 30.71
CA GLY A 616 -20.68 4.95 32.12
C GLY A 616 -20.47 3.56 32.72
N ILE A 617 -19.69 3.58 33.80
CA ILE A 617 -19.36 2.46 34.68
C ILE A 617 -20.20 2.55 35.97
N SER A 618 -20.51 1.39 36.56
CA SER A 618 -21.37 1.26 37.74
C SER A 618 -20.67 1.71 39.02
N GLU A 619 -21.03 2.89 39.58
CA GLU A 619 -21.45 3.14 40.99
C GLU A 619 -21.40 4.64 41.35
N LEU A 620 -22.24 5.05 42.30
CA LEU A 620 -22.61 6.44 42.66
C LEU A 620 -21.56 7.17 43.53
N LEU A 621 -21.24 8.44 43.21
CA LEU A 621 -20.92 9.51 44.20
C LEU A 621 -21.36 10.90 43.66
N PRO A 622 -21.39 11.98 44.48
CA PRO A 622 -21.96 13.28 44.09
C PRO A 622 -21.10 14.08 43.08
N LYS A 623 -21.74 14.96 42.28
CA LYS A 623 -21.09 15.88 41.34
C LYS A 623 -20.15 16.87 42.07
N ILE A 624 -18.89 16.93 41.67
CA ILE A 624 -17.93 17.93 42.16
C ILE A 624 -17.56 18.86 40.99
N ASN A 625 -17.68 20.17 41.20
CA ASN A 625 -17.28 21.25 40.28
C ASN A 625 -15.88 21.79 40.63
N GLU A 626 -15.19 22.38 39.64
CA GLU A 626 -13.77 22.82 39.68
C GLU A 626 -13.38 23.64 40.93
N GLU A 627 -14.30 24.40 41.52
CA GLU A 627 -14.03 25.24 42.70
C GLU A 627 -13.74 24.42 43.98
N ASN A 628 -14.17 23.15 44.04
CA ASN A 628 -13.95 22.29 45.21
C ASN A 628 -12.68 21.42 45.11
N TYR A 629 -12.01 21.36 43.95
CA TYR A 629 -10.81 20.53 43.76
C TYR A 629 -9.56 21.12 44.45
N ALA A 630 -9.60 22.40 44.81
CA ALA A 630 -8.49 23.12 45.44
C ALA A 630 -8.47 23.05 46.98
N GLU A 631 -9.60 22.77 47.64
CA GLU A 631 -9.69 22.80 49.11
C GLU A 631 -9.44 21.44 49.79
N GLU A 632 -9.45 20.32 49.05
CA GLU A 632 -9.30 18.98 49.63
C GLU A 632 -7.89 18.38 49.50
N LYS A 633 -6.85 19.22 49.43
CA LYS A 633 -5.45 18.75 49.52
C LYS A 633 -4.90 18.73 50.95
N THR A 634 -5.73 18.95 51.96
CA THR A 634 -5.30 19.03 53.37
C THR A 634 -6.03 18.11 54.35
N ALA A 635 -6.83 17.14 53.88
CA ALA A 635 -7.32 16.07 54.74
C ALA A 635 -6.55 14.79 54.38
N GLU A 636 -5.74 14.27 55.30
CA GLU A 636 -5.26 12.89 55.22
C GLU A 636 -6.47 11.97 54.98
N GLU A 637 -6.46 11.17 53.91
CA GLU A 637 -7.51 10.18 53.62
C GLU A 637 -7.70 9.29 54.85
N VAL A 638 -8.77 9.54 55.62
CA VAL A 638 -9.13 8.69 56.74
C VAL A 638 -9.79 7.44 56.17
N VAL A 639 -8.97 6.41 55.95
CA VAL A 639 -9.45 5.07 55.64
C VAL A 639 -10.17 4.53 56.89
N HIS A 640 -11.44 4.13 56.78
CA HIS A 640 -12.26 3.75 57.95
C HIS A 640 -12.32 2.24 58.22
N GLU A 641 -11.89 1.39 57.29
CA GLU A 641 -11.96 -0.07 57.42
C GLU A 641 -10.76 -0.79 56.78
N PHE A 642 -10.44 -2.00 57.24
CA PHE A 642 -9.50 -2.89 56.55
C PHE A 642 -10.18 -3.52 55.33
N ARG A 643 -9.50 -3.58 54.18
CA ARG A 643 -10.06 -4.19 52.96
C ARG A 643 -8.99 -4.81 52.08
N LEU A 644 -9.24 -6.02 51.57
CA LEU A 644 -8.49 -6.64 50.49
C LEU A 644 -9.30 -6.58 49.18
N TYR A 645 -8.72 -5.99 48.14
CA TYR A 645 -9.37 -5.89 46.83
C TYR A 645 -9.14 -7.16 45.99
N ASP A 646 -9.99 -7.36 44.99
CA ASP A 646 -9.74 -8.37 43.95
C ASP A 646 -8.49 -7.99 43.17
N ASN A 647 -7.73 -8.99 42.73
CA ASN A 647 -6.57 -8.75 41.87
C ASN A 647 -7.04 -8.38 40.46
N TYR A 648 -6.33 -7.48 39.78
CA TYR A 648 -6.61 -7.16 38.38
C TYR A 648 -5.32 -7.13 37.56
N PRO A 649 -5.30 -7.75 36.37
CA PRO A 649 -6.37 -8.58 35.77
C PRO A 649 -6.67 -9.89 36.54
N ASP A 650 -7.87 -10.48 36.38
CA ASP A 650 -8.19 -11.87 36.81
C ASP A 650 -9.19 -12.50 35.81
N PRO A 651 -8.84 -13.57 35.05
CA PRO A 651 -7.54 -14.25 35.03
C PRO A 651 -6.39 -13.36 34.54
N PHE A 652 -5.17 -13.61 35.02
CA PHE A 652 -3.96 -12.86 34.66
C PHE A 652 -2.90 -13.69 33.94
N ASN A 653 -2.01 -13.04 33.18
CA ASN A 653 -0.86 -13.65 32.50
C ASN A 653 0.30 -12.65 32.25
N PRO A 654 1.50 -12.85 32.83
CA PRO A 654 1.78 -13.57 34.06
C PRO A 654 1.67 -12.67 35.31
N ALA A 655 1.32 -11.39 35.15
CA ALA A 655 1.32 -10.40 36.24
C ALA A 655 -0.08 -9.85 36.56
N THR A 656 -0.32 -9.58 37.84
CA THR A 656 -1.54 -8.92 38.36
C THR A 656 -1.18 -7.96 39.48
N THR A 657 -2.03 -6.96 39.73
CA THR A 657 -1.92 -6.06 40.88
C THR A 657 -2.92 -6.45 41.95
N ILE A 658 -2.48 -6.55 43.21
CA ILE A 658 -3.32 -6.76 44.40
C ILE A 658 -3.32 -5.46 45.20
N LYS A 659 -4.51 -4.94 45.51
CA LYS A 659 -4.66 -3.71 46.30
C LYS A 659 -5.22 -4.03 47.68
N TYR A 660 -4.84 -3.26 48.70
CA TYR A 660 -5.39 -3.35 50.05
C TYR A 660 -5.34 -1.99 50.74
N GLN A 661 -6.17 -1.80 51.76
CA GLN A 661 -6.21 -0.57 52.55
C GLN A 661 -6.14 -0.88 54.04
N LEU A 662 -5.57 0.05 54.82
CA LEU A 662 -5.43 -0.04 56.27
C LEU A 662 -6.02 1.23 56.93
N PRO A 663 -6.95 1.09 57.90
CA PRO A 663 -7.51 2.24 58.62
C PRO A 663 -6.60 2.75 59.75
N GLU A 664 -5.63 1.94 60.16
CA GLU A 664 -4.65 2.27 61.19
C GLU A 664 -3.29 1.62 60.84
N ALA A 665 -2.21 2.18 61.39
CA ALA A 665 -0.87 1.66 61.16
C ALA A 665 -0.65 0.30 61.85
N GLY A 666 0.03 -0.63 61.20
CA GLY A 666 0.32 -1.96 61.76
C GLY A 666 1.17 -2.85 60.86
N MET A 667 1.54 -4.01 61.39
CA MET A 667 2.29 -5.04 60.64
C MET A 667 1.35 -5.72 59.64
N VAL A 668 1.72 -5.69 58.35
CA VAL A 668 0.98 -6.32 57.26
C VAL A 668 1.77 -7.48 56.69
N THR A 669 1.11 -8.63 56.56
CA THR A 669 1.63 -9.79 55.85
C THR A 669 0.68 -10.18 54.72
N LEU A 670 1.13 -10.17 53.48
CA LEU A 670 0.36 -10.62 52.30
C LEU A 670 1.11 -11.77 51.62
N LYS A 671 0.48 -12.94 51.58
CA LYS A 671 1.07 -14.18 51.07
C LYS A 671 0.19 -14.83 50.02
N VAL A 672 0.81 -15.51 49.06
CA VAL A 672 0.15 -16.32 48.04
C VAL A 672 0.36 -17.80 48.34
N TYR A 673 -0.70 -18.59 48.18
CA TYR A 673 -0.77 -20.02 48.42
C TYR A 673 -1.28 -20.74 47.16
N ASP A 674 -0.85 -21.99 46.99
CA ASP A 674 -1.47 -22.89 46.02
C ASP A 674 -2.76 -23.51 46.58
N ILE A 675 -3.48 -24.26 45.74
CA ILE A 675 -4.76 -24.89 46.11
C ILE A 675 -4.63 -25.95 47.24
N LEU A 676 -3.42 -26.41 47.53
CA LEU A 676 -3.13 -27.34 48.63
C LEU A 676 -2.78 -26.60 49.93
N GLY A 677 -2.80 -25.26 49.92
CA GLY A 677 -2.47 -24.41 51.06
C GLY A 677 -0.98 -24.27 51.31
N ARG A 678 -0.12 -24.65 50.35
CA ARG A 678 1.34 -24.42 50.46
C ARG A 678 1.65 -22.99 50.09
N GLU A 679 2.44 -22.31 50.92
CA GLU A 679 2.93 -20.95 50.65
C GLU A 679 3.82 -20.96 49.41
N VAL A 680 3.50 -20.09 48.46
CA VAL A 680 4.19 -19.95 47.17
C VAL A 680 5.12 -18.74 47.19
N VAL A 681 4.64 -17.60 47.70
CA VAL A 681 5.43 -16.37 47.84
C VAL A 681 4.85 -15.45 48.91
N GLU A 682 5.72 -14.72 49.60
CA GLU A 682 5.37 -13.60 50.49
C GLU A 682 5.56 -12.30 49.71
N LEU A 683 4.49 -11.52 49.52
CA LEU A 683 4.48 -10.27 48.75
C LEU A 683 4.73 -9.04 49.62
N VAL A 684 4.26 -9.07 50.86
CA VAL A 684 4.42 -7.98 51.85
C VAL A 684 4.64 -8.60 53.23
N ASN A 685 5.58 -8.06 54.01
CA ASN A 685 5.81 -8.44 55.41
C ASN A 685 6.51 -7.29 56.17
N GLU A 686 5.79 -6.18 56.37
CA GLU A 686 6.35 -4.97 56.97
C GLU A 686 5.29 -4.13 57.69
N ASN A 687 5.73 -3.19 58.53
CA ASN A 687 4.85 -2.19 59.14
C ASN A 687 4.45 -1.13 58.10
N LYS A 688 3.15 -0.92 57.94
CA LYS A 688 2.55 0.11 57.07
C LYS A 688 1.77 1.12 57.90
N SER A 689 1.71 2.37 57.45
CA SER A 689 0.83 3.40 58.03
C SER A 689 -0.63 3.17 57.61
N ALA A 690 -1.57 3.97 58.12
CA ALA A 690 -2.91 4.01 57.53
C ALA A 690 -2.82 4.51 56.07
N GLY A 691 -3.65 3.97 55.18
CA GLY A 691 -3.68 4.36 53.77
C GLY A 691 -3.92 3.19 52.80
N TYR A 692 -3.81 3.50 51.51
CA TYR A 692 -3.98 2.57 50.40
C TYR A 692 -2.64 2.07 49.88
N TYR A 693 -2.59 0.77 49.52
CA TYR A 693 -1.39 0.11 49.06
C TYR A 693 -1.69 -0.79 47.87
N GLU A 694 -0.72 -0.88 46.96
CA GLU A 694 -0.76 -1.77 45.80
C GLU A 694 0.52 -2.60 45.76
N VAL A 695 0.40 -3.89 45.42
CA VAL A 695 1.54 -4.77 45.18
C VAL A 695 1.37 -5.50 43.86
N ASN A 696 2.44 -5.53 43.06
CA ASN A 696 2.47 -6.29 41.82
C ASN A 696 2.94 -7.71 42.09
N PHE A 697 2.19 -8.69 41.60
CA PHE A 697 2.54 -10.10 41.66
C PHE A 697 2.90 -10.62 40.27
N ASP A 698 4.18 -10.94 40.06
CA ASP A 698 4.66 -11.64 38.86
C ASP A 698 4.69 -13.16 39.11
N ALA A 699 3.81 -13.88 38.44
CA ALA A 699 3.71 -15.33 38.49
C ALA A 699 4.41 -16.02 37.30
N SER A 700 5.37 -15.36 36.64
CA SER A 700 6.12 -15.90 35.48
C SER A 700 6.75 -17.28 35.73
N ARG A 701 7.08 -17.61 36.97
CA ARG A 701 7.65 -18.91 37.39
C ARG A 701 6.64 -19.96 37.88
N LEU A 702 5.35 -19.63 37.90
CA LEU A 702 4.27 -20.51 38.36
C LEU A 702 3.49 -21.14 37.20
N THR A 703 2.85 -22.28 37.41
CA THR A 703 2.03 -22.98 36.40
C THR A 703 0.61 -22.40 36.34
N SER A 704 -0.05 -22.40 35.17
CA SER A 704 -1.47 -22.03 35.06
C SER A 704 -2.32 -22.80 36.08
N GLY A 705 -3.22 -22.11 36.77
CA GLY A 705 -3.96 -22.70 37.90
C GLY A 705 -4.59 -21.67 38.82
N VAL A 706 -5.24 -22.18 39.86
CA VAL A 706 -5.89 -21.35 40.89
C VAL A 706 -4.94 -21.15 42.06
N TYR A 707 -4.82 -19.89 42.49
CA TYR A 707 -4.04 -19.48 43.64
C TYR A 707 -4.93 -18.71 44.63
N ILE A 708 -4.52 -18.68 45.89
CA ILE A 708 -5.21 -17.94 46.95
C ILE A 708 -4.22 -16.95 47.56
N TYR A 709 -4.58 -15.69 47.68
CA TYR A 709 -3.78 -14.70 48.39
C TYR A 709 -4.49 -14.29 49.68
N THR A 710 -3.72 -14.21 50.77
CA THR A 710 -4.23 -13.91 52.12
C THR A 710 -3.46 -12.75 52.69
N ILE A 711 -4.18 -11.72 53.16
CA ILE A 711 -3.62 -10.62 53.92
C ILE A 711 -3.89 -10.81 55.41
N THR A 712 -2.95 -10.42 56.26
CA THR A 712 -3.11 -10.30 57.71
C THR A 712 -2.58 -8.95 58.16
N ALA A 713 -3.41 -8.19 58.87
CA ALA A 713 -3.07 -6.89 59.45
C ALA A 713 -3.73 -6.78 60.85
N GLY A 714 -2.94 -6.93 61.91
CA GLY A 714 -3.46 -6.97 63.28
C GLY A 714 -4.45 -8.14 63.51
N LYS A 715 -5.73 -7.84 63.73
CA LYS A 715 -6.82 -8.83 63.88
C LYS A 715 -7.56 -9.13 62.58
N PHE A 716 -7.27 -8.40 61.50
CA PHE A 716 -7.91 -8.58 60.21
C PHE A 716 -7.17 -9.64 59.41
N THR A 717 -7.91 -10.64 58.91
CA THR A 717 -7.42 -11.62 57.96
C THR A 717 -8.47 -11.83 56.88
N GLU A 718 -8.08 -11.66 55.62
CA GLU A 718 -8.95 -11.89 54.47
C GLU A 718 -8.19 -12.65 53.38
N SER A 719 -8.88 -13.58 52.71
CA SER A 719 -8.32 -14.40 51.63
C SER A 719 -9.19 -14.29 50.39
N LYS A 720 -8.54 -14.19 49.22
CA LYS A 720 -9.20 -14.13 47.92
C LYS A 720 -8.54 -15.07 46.92
N LYS A 721 -9.29 -15.47 45.90
CA LYS A 721 -8.86 -16.39 44.83
C LYS A 721 -8.41 -15.57 43.62
N MET A 722 -7.38 -16.05 42.93
CA MET A 722 -6.96 -15.57 41.61
C MET A 722 -6.68 -16.74 40.65
N ILE A 723 -6.79 -16.48 39.34
CA ILE A 723 -6.61 -17.47 38.26
C ILE A 723 -5.44 -17.03 37.36
N LEU A 724 -4.37 -17.81 37.34
CA LEU A 724 -3.28 -17.65 36.38
C LEU A 724 -3.58 -18.44 35.11
N ALA A 725 -3.66 -17.75 33.97
CA ALA A 725 -3.98 -18.33 32.66
C ALA A 725 -2.85 -18.08 31.65
N LYS A 726 -1.81 -18.93 31.69
CA LYS A 726 -0.73 -18.97 30.68
C LYS A 726 -1.05 -19.93 29.55
#